data_AF-A0A1C6LG53-F1
#
_entry.id   AF-A0A1C6LG53-F1
#
_cell.length_a   1.000
_cell.length_b   1.000
_cell.length_c   1.000
_cell.angle_alpha   90.00
_cell.angle_beta   90.00
_cell.angle_gamma   90.00
#
_symmetry.space_group_name_H-M   'P 1'
#
loop_
_entity.id
_entity.type
_entity.pdbx_description
1 polymer ?
#
loop_
_entity_poly.entity_id
_entity_poly.type
_entity_poly.pdbx_seq_one_letter_code
_entity_poly.pdbx_strand_id
1 'polypeptide(L)'
;MTTTAVLPSGTPGPLTDRTVIGENLSLPLFRTLSGVLAGHPYLKVVVDRVEDTWHLLDTAVHPFHVNYIATRVLGMELAELDSCLDAFNASVYMDPERRFLLGVLSLHTDEDAEGRERPFLVLETTEADTMHGRLLEEFYTFVRHRVDGRLPLLLKPANHGQEHELGAISDVRVPRILGHQLFGNRTRTPLNPGEAVGRLRYFRTLEEYTAAADGLGWSDIVAMPCLPDDVPRVAGFLNTSPGTPLSHTNVLASGWGIPNAIVRDLERMVDADVLDGAWVRYRVQDDEITLVPLTHAPTLDAPAWHQQRIRMEPPLLEDVPALWLHRLRRADRDRYGTKAANLGELHHVLDSRTADLTAFYGQPRPPRADLYGHLAARLGAKDATGAELRSLAADFVAGVIAAPHGIALPFALQHRFLTSSPAVQQGLGKLKMALELDAVDALDAVCLHLQQLIRNTPMPEDVSRQITSALPGGPDTGNRLVVRSSSNAEDLPGFSAAGVYDSVTTVHGADELLDAVRQVWASLLSPRSVRLRHQAGISLDDTYMGVIIQEYVPADLGGVLVTCNPTRREDFRNVYLNCSPGSPETVVDGTTLPLQYLYNTVEGGGRTVALGSSGRDLPVGTRDKLARLALTGRLLQSHFSETDVDHPLDIEWLMTDQGDFRLVQIRPYAL
;
A
#
# COMPACT_ATOMS: atom_id res chain seq x y z
N MET A 1 -6.22 -37.11 -33.73
CA MET A 1 -5.74 -36.21 -34.80
C MET A 1 -6.58 -34.96 -34.74
N THR A 2 -6.16 -34.05 -33.88
CA THR A 2 -6.83 -32.79 -33.52
C THR A 2 -6.16 -31.69 -34.32
N THR A 3 -6.94 -31.00 -35.13
CA THR A 3 -6.49 -29.91 -36.01
C THR A 3 -6.21 -28.68 -35.16
N THR A 4 -4.94 -28.31 -35.10
CA THR A 4 -4.42 -27.07 -34.50
C THR A 4 -5.00 -25.88 -35.27
N ALA A 5 -5.86 -25.07 -34.62
CA ALA A 5 -6.25 -23.78 -35.15
C ALA A 5 -5.09 -22.79 -34.96
N VAL A 6 -4.43 -22.46 -36.05
CA VAL A 6 -3.36 -21.47 -36.14
C VAL A 6 -3.96 -20.09 -35.89
N LEU A 7 -3.47 -19.38 -34.87
CA LEU A 7 -3.72 -17.96 -34.66
C LEU A 7 -3.20 -17.18 -35.88
N PRO A 8 -3.96 -16.23 -36.45
CA PRO A 8 -3.46 -15.45 -37.58
C PRO A 8 -2.34 -14.51 -37.12
N SER A 9 -1.11 -14.85 -37.51
CA SER A 9 0.06 -13.97 -37.46
C SER A 9 -0.02 -12.95 -38.61
N GLY A 10 -0.98 -12.02 -38.51
CA GLY A 10 -1.06 -10.86 -39.39
C GLY A 10 -0.69 -9.62 -38.60
N THR A 11 0.32 -8.88 -39.06
CA THR A 11 0.52 -7.49 -38.64
C THR A 11 -0.79 -6.74 -38.88
N PRO A 12 -1.43 -6.15 -37.84
CA PRO A 12 -2.69 -5.44 -38.06
C PRO A 12 -2.42 -4.31 -39.07
N GLY A 13 -3.20 -4.25 -40.14
CA GLY A 13 -3.20 -3.09 -41.03
C GLY A 13 -3.51 -1.81 -40.24
N PRO A 14 -3.20 -0.61 -40.77
CA PRO A 14 -3.46 0.63 -40.06
C PRO A 14 -4.92 0.69 -39.65
N LEU A 15 -5.17 0.80 -38.34
CA LEU A 15 -6.52 0.96 -37.80
C LEU A 15 -7.15 2.19 -38.47
N THR A 16 -8.33 2.00 -39.06
CA THR A 16 -9.07 3.12 -39.65
C THR A 16 -9.53 4.03 -38.53
N ASP A 17 -9.10 5.29 -38.56
CA ASP A 17 -9.50 6.29 -37.57
C ASP A 17 -10.98 6.63 -37.74
N ARG A 18 -11.79 6.29 -36.73
CA ARG A 18 -13.23 6.55 -36.71
C ARG A 18 -13.60 7.77 -35.88
N THR A 19 -12.62 8.60 -35.49
CA THR A 19 -12.86 9.83 -34.71
C THR A 19 -13.92 10.71 -35.36
N VAL A 20 -14.86 11.20 -34.56
CA VAL A 20 -15.98 12.01 -35.03
C VAL A 20 -15.93 13.40 -34.39
N ILE A 21 -16.27 14.43 -35.16
CA ILE A 21 -16.24 15.83 -34.72
C ILE A 21 -17.65 16.42 -34.82
N GLY A 22 -18.11 17.09 -33.76
CA GLY A 22 -19.37 17.84 -33.73
C GLY A 22 -20.65 17.02 -33.60
N GLU A 23 -20.61 15.70 -33.80
CA GLU A 23 -21.79 14.83 -33.72
C GLU A 23 -22.30 14.63 -32.29
N ASN A 24 -23.60 14.37 -32.17
CA ASN A 24 -24.21 13.98 -30.89
C ASN A 24 -23.85 12.52 -30.54
N LEU A 25 -23.59 12.26 -29.26
CA LEU A 25 -23.21 10.95 -28.77
C LEU A 25 -24.45 10.08 -28.48
N SER A 26 -24.64 9.08 -29.32
CA SER A 26 -25.57 7.97 -29.09
C SER A 26 -24.83 6.76 -28.47
N LEU A 27 -25.56 5.84 -27.83
CA LEU A 27 -24.97 4.63 -27.27
C LEU A 27 -24.28 3.72 -28.33
N PRO A 28 -24.85 3.52 -29.55
CA PRO A 28 -24.14 2.81 -30.61
C PRO A 28 -22.84 3.48 -31.05
N LEU A 29 -22.84 4.81 -31.19
CA LEU A 29 -21.63 5.57 -31.51
C LEU A 29 -20.58 5.44 -30.40
N PHE A 30 -20.99 5.59 -29.14
CA PHE A 30 -20.12 5.39 -27.98
C PHE A 30 -19.44 4.01 -28.04
N ARG A 31 -20.21 2.93 -28.21
CA ARG A 31 -19.69 1.56 -28.28
C ARG A 31 -18.75 1.33 -29.47
N THR A 32 -18.95 2.06 -30.56
CA THR A 32 -18.10 1.97 -31.75
C THR A 32 -16.71 2.54 -31.47
N LEU A 33 -16.63 3.66 -30.75
CA LEU A 33 -15.39 4.41 -30.50
C LEU A 33 -14.71 4.04 -29.18
N SER A 34 -15.42 3.35 -28.28
CA SER A 34 -14.96 3.07 -26.94
C SER A 34 -13.87 2.00 -26.90
N GLY A 35 -12.87 2.22 -26.04
CA GLY A 35 -12.01 1.16 -25.51
C GLY A 35 -12.60 0.55 -24.24
N VAL A 36 -11.84 -0.31 -23.56
CA VAL A 36 -12.18 -0.84 -22.23
C VAL A 36 -11.08 -0.44 -21.25
N LEU A 37 -11.46 0.07 -20.09
CA LEU A 37 -10.56 0.44 -19.00
C LEU A 37 -11.14 -0.06 -17.68
N ALA A 38 -10.38 -0.90 -16.96
CA ALA A 38 -10.81 -1.51 -15.69
C ALA A 38 -12.20 -2.18 -15.78
N GLY A 39 -12.47 -2.90 -16.88
CA GLY A 39 -13.73 -3.59 -17.12
C GLY A 39 -14.87 -2.71 -17.66
N HIS A 40 -14.69 -1.39 -17.77
CA HIS A 40 -15.73 -0.47 -18.23
C HIS A 40 -15.41 0.09 -19.63
N PRO A 41 -16.38 0.08 -20.56
CA PRO A 41 -16.25 0.80 -21.82
C PRO A 41 -16.04 2.30 -21.57
N TYR A 42 -15.06 2.90 -22.25
CA TYR A 42 -14.75 4.32 -22.10
C TYR A 42 -14.45 5.00 -23.44
N LEU A 43 -14.75 6.30 -23.51
CA LEU A 43 -14.55 7.16 -24.67
C LEU A 43 -13.85 8.45 -24.25
N LYS A 44 -12.82 8.86 -24.98
CA LYS A 44 -12.15 10.15 -24.75
C LYS A 44 -12.87 11.27 -25.51
N VAL A 45 -13.04 12.40 -24.84
CA VAL A 45 -13.66 13.60 -25.42
C VAL A 45 -12.75 14.82 -25.26
N VAL A 46 -12.74 15.67 -26.29
CA VAL A 46 -12.06 16.98 -26.31
C VAL A 46 -13.10 18.02 -26.69
N VAL A 47 -13.42 18.97 -25.83
CA VAL A 47 -14.22 20.14 -26.19
C VAL A 47 -13.27 21.26 -26.62
N ASP A 48 -13.47 21.78 -27.82
CA ASP A 48 -12.76 22.94 -28.34
C ASP A 48 -13.65 24.17 -28.19
N ARG A 49 -13.30 25.05 -27.23
CA ARG A 49 -14.09 26.24 -26.90
C ARG A 49 -14.02 27.32 -27.98
N VAL A 50 -12.97 27.32 -28.81
CA VAL A 50 -12.80 28.32 -29.88
C VAL A 50 -13.70 27.98 -31.06
N GLU A 51 -13.79 26.69 -31.41
CA GLU A 51 -14.59 26.20 -32.54
C GLU A 51 -16.03 25.81 -32.14
N ASP A 52 -16.40 25.94 -30.86
CA ASP A 52 -17.69 25.52 -30.28
C ASP A 52 -18.08 24.08 -30.67
N THR A 53 -17.10 23.18 -30.65
CA THR A 53 -17.27 21.79 -31.05
C THR A 53 -16.64 20.83 -30.04
N TRP A 54 -16.87 19.53 -30.26
CA TRP A 54 -16.15 18.49 -29.54
C TRP A 54 -15.73 17.36 -30.46
N HIS A 55 -14.69 16.66 -30.03
CA HIS A 55 -14.07 15.55 -30.73
C HIS A 55 -14.32 14.30 -29.89
N LEU A 56 -14.93 13.28 -30.51
CA LEU A 56 -15.16 11.95 -29.96
C LEU A 56 -14.07 11.04 -30.52
N LEU A 57 -13.03 10.79 -29.72
CA LEU A 57 -11.81 10.13 -30.19
C LEU A 57 -12.03 8.62 -30.32
N ASP A 58 -11.59 8.04 -31.43
CA ASP A 58 -11.44 6.58 -31.51
C ASP A 58 -10.34 6.14 -30.54
N THR A 59 -10.74 5.47 -29.47
CA THR A 59 -9.84 5.14 -28.35
C THR A 59 -8.75 4.16 -28.76
N ALA A 60 -9.00 3.34 -29.80
CA ALA A 60 -8.01 2.41 -30.34
C ALA A 60 -6.91 3.11 -31.14
N VAL A 61 -7.17 4.31 -31.66
CA VAL A 61 -6.23 5.09 -32.49
C VAL A 61 -5.56 6.20 -31.68
N HIS A 62 -6.30 6.84 -30.78
CA HIS A 62 -5.84 8.00 -30.01
C HIS A 62 -5.74 7.68 -28.51
N PRO A 63 -4.59 7.14 -28.05
CA PRO A 63 -4.40 6.75 -26.66
C PRO A 63 -4.30 7.96 -25.70
N PHE A 64 -3.93 9.15 -26.18
CA PHE A 64 -3.73 10.35 -25.35
C PHE A 64 -4.40 11.58 -25.97
N HIS A 65 -5.13 12.37 -25.17
CA HIS A 65 -5.71 13.65 -25.60
C HIS A 65 -4.65 14.60 -26.14
N VAL A 66 -3.51 14.69 -25.43
CA VAL A 66 -2.40 15.58 -25.76
C VAL A 66 -1.85 15.31 -27.15
N ASN A 67 -1.59 14.05 -27.49
CA ASN A 67 -1.08 13.67 -28.81
C ASN A 67 -2.11 14.01 -29.90
N TYR A 68 -3.40 13.76 -29.64
CA TYR A 68 -4.47 14.11 -30.59
C TYR A 68 -4.54 15.62 -30.83
N ILE A 69 -4.57 16.41 -29.76
CA ILE A 69 -4.66 17.87 -29.86
C ILE A 69 -3.44 18.43 -30.59
N ALA A 70 -2.23 18.03 -30.17
CA ALA A 70 -1.00 18.49 -30.78
C ALA A 70 -0.96 18.16 -32.29
N THR A 71 -1.16 16.89 -32.65
CA THR A 71 -0.95 16.44 -34.04
C THR A 71 -2.14 16.69 -34.97
N ARG A 72 -3.38 16.53 -34.48
CA ARG A 72 -4.59 16.59 -35.33
C ARG A 72 -5.29 17.94 -35.31
N VAL A 73 -5.18 18.69 -34.20
CA VAL A 73 -5.85 19.99 -34.07
C VAL A 73 -4.88 21.14 -34.29
N LEU A 74 -3.67 21.05 -33.73
CA LEU A 74 -2.67 22.13 -33.78
C LEU A 74 -1.59 21.91 -34.86
N GLY A 75 -1.50 20.72 -35.46
CA GLY A 75 -0.56 20.41 -36.53
C GLY A 75 0.91 20.35 -36.09
N MET A 76 1.16 20.07 -34.81
CA MET A 76 2.50 19.88 -34.25
C MET A 76 3.04 18.48 -34.55
N GLU A 77 4.36 18.38 -34.69
CA GLU A 77 5.06 17.09 -34.72
C GLU A 77 5.24 16.53 -33.31
N LEU A 78 5.27 15.20 -33.15
CA LEU A 78 5.45 14.57 -31.82
C LEU A 78 6.77 14.96 -31.15
N ALA A 79 7.84 15.11 -31.93
CA ALA A 79 9.14 15.54 -31.40
C ALA A 79 9.11 16.99 -30.86
N GLU A 80 8.30 17.86 -31.48
CA GLU A 80 8.08 19.23 -31.00
C GLU A 80 7.31 19.20 -29.68
N LEU A 81 6.22 18.42 -29.62
CA LEU A 81 5.46 18.20 -28.39
C LEU A 81 6.34 17.66 -27.26
N ASP A 82 7.16 16.64 -27.50
CA ASP A 82 8.05 16.06 -26.49
C ASP A 82 9.02 17.11 -25.92
N SER A 83 9.51 18.03 -26.76
CA SER A 83 10.44 19.08 -26.34
C SER A 83 9.80 20.16 -25.44
N CYS A 84 8.46 20.30 -25.47
CA CYS A 84 7.72 21.32 -24.72
C CYS A 84 6.56 20.75 -23.90
N LEU A 85 6.59 19.44 -23.61
CA LEU A 85 5.45 18.68 -23.08
C LEU A 85 4.86 19.28 -21.80
N ASP A 86 5.69 19.77 -20.88
CA ASP A 86 5.21 20.34 -19.61
C ASP A 86 4.52 21.70 -19.81
N ALA A 87 5.06 22.56 -20.68
CA ALA A 87 4.41 23.82 -21.04
C ALA A 87 3.11 23.57 -21.80
N PHE A 88 3.09 22.56 -22.68
CA PHE A 88 1.88 22.15 -23.38
C PHE A 88 0.83 21.62 -22.40
N ASN A 89 1.20 20.72 -21.48
CA ASN A 89 0.29 20.19 -20.46
C ASN A 89 -0.24 21.30 -19.54
N ALA A 90 0.60 22.28 -19.18
CA ALA A 90 0.15 23.43 -18.42
C ALA A 90 -0.94 24.23 -19.17
N SER A 91 -0.81 24.43 -20.49
CA SER A 91 -1.81 25.16 -21.27
C SER A 91 -3.12 24.39 -21.46
N VAL A 92 -3.09 23.05 -21.49
CA VAL A 92 -4.30 22.23 -21.73
C VAL A 92 -4.98 21.71 -20.46
N TYR A 93 -4.25 21.48 -19.37
CA TYR A 93 -4.80 20.93 -18.13
C TYR A 93 -4.87 21.96 -17.01
N MET A 94 -4.00 22.98 -17.02
CA MET A 94 -3.81 23.85 -15.87
C MET A 94 -4.30 25.29 -16.06
N ASP A 95 -4.27 25.79 -17.30
CA ASP A 95 -4.66 27.16 -17.62
C ASP A 95 -6.17 27.39 -17.41
N PRO A 96 -6.58 28.35 -16.55
CA PRO A 96 -7.99 28.70 -16.37
C PRO A 96 -8.69 29.19 -17.65
N GLU A 97 -7.94 29.75 -18.60
CA GLU A 97 -8.45 30.26 -19.88
C GLU A 97 -8.19 29.30 -21.05
N ARG A 98 -7.82 28.05 -20.75
CA ARG A 98 -7.52 27.02 -21.75
C ARG A 98 -8.60 26.90 -22.83
N ARG A 99 -8.14 26.67 -24.06
CA ARG A 99 -8.99 26.39 -25.24
C ARG A 99 -9.72 25.05 -25.13
N PHE A 100 -9.06 24.05 -24.57
CA PHE A 100 -9.54 22.67 -24.62
C PHE A 100 -10.01 22.19 -23.24
N LEU A 101 -11.20 21.59 -23.18
CA LEU A 101 -11.70 20.90 -21.98
C LEU A 101 -11.67 19.40 -22.25
N LEU A 102 -10.93 18.66 -21.44
CA LEU A 102 -10.55 17.28 -21.71
C LEU A 102 -11.21 16.35 -20.71
N GLY A 103 -11.75 15.23 -21.19
CA GLY A 103 -12.32 14.24 -20.30
C GLY A 103 -12.52 12.87 -20.93
N VAL A 104 -13.02 11.98 -20.09
CA VAL A 104 -13.40 10.62 -20.43
C VAL A 104 -14.86 10.42 -20.05
N LEU A 105 -15.61 9.80 -20.95
CA LEU A 105 -16.93 9.26 -20.69
C LEU A 105 -16.81 7.75 -20.47
N SER A 106 -17.16 7.25 -19.30
CA SER A 106 -17.23 5.80 -19.04
C SER A 106 -18.68 5.35 -18.90
N LEU A 107 -18.98 4.17 -19.43
CA LEU A 107 -20.31 3.57 -19.35
C LEU A 107 -20.37 2.60 -18.18
N HIS A 108 -21.34 2.84 -17.30
CA HIS A 108 -21.63 2.04 -16.13
C HIS A 108 -23.06 1.53 -16.19
N THR A 109 -23.34 0.50 -15.40
CA THR A 109 -24.67 -0.10 -15.30
C THR A 109 -25.02 -0.24 -13.83
N ASP A 110 -26.21 0.19 -13.47
CA ASP A 110 -26.83 -0.09 -12.17
C ASP A 110 -28.01 -1.07 -12.37
N GLU A 111 -28.45 -1.74 -11.31
CA GLU A 111 -29.64 -2.60 -11.34
C GLU A 111 -30.81 -1.90 -10.66
N ASP A 112 -32.00 -1.94 -11.27
CA ASP A 112 -33.20 -1.46 -10.60
C ASP A 112 -33.82 -2.46 -9.63
N ALA A 113 -34.86 -2.03 -8.89
CA ALA A 113 -35.56 -2.87 -7.93
C ALA A 113 -36.16 -4.15 -8.56
N GLU A 114 -36.28 -4.20 -9.89
CA GLU A 114 -36.74 -5.35 -10.65
C GLU A 114 -35.59 -6.14 -11.31
N GLY A 115 -34.34 -5.80 -11.00
CA GLY A 115 -33.13 -6.46 -11.54
C GLY A 115 -32.82 -6.12 -12.99
N ARG A 116 -33.38 -5.03 -13.54
CA ARG A 116 -33.09 -4.59 -14.91
C ARG A 116 -31.89 -3.65 -14.93
N GLU A 117 -30.99 -3.91 -15.87
CA GLU A 117 -29.83 -3.06 -16.13
C GLU A 117 -30.23 -1.65 -16.59
N ARG A 118 -29.71 -0.63 -15.90
CA ARG A 118 -29.86 0.79 -16.22
C ARG A 118 -28.50 1.39 -16.53
N PRO A 119 -28.18 1.63 -17.80
CA PRO A 119 -26.90 2.23 -18.16
C PRO A 119 -26.88 3.73 -17.84
N PHE A 120 -25.73 4.22 -17.38
CA PHE A 120 -25.45 5.64 -17.19
C PHE A 120 -24.02 5.97 -17.58
N LEU A 121 -23.79 7.23 -17.96
CA LEU A 121 -22.47 7.73 -18.32
C LEU A 121 -21.87 8.52 -17.16
N VAL A 122 -20.57 8.35 -16.96
CA VAL A 122 -19.77 9.14 -16.03
C VAL A 122 -18.74 9.95 -16.81
N LEU A 123 -18.81 11.28 -16.69
CA LEU A 123 -17.81 12.21 -17.20
C LEU A 123 -16.75 12.46 -16.12
N GLU A 124 -15.48 12.34 -16.47
CA GLU A 124 -14.36 12.63 -15.58
C GLU A 124 -13.19 13.28 -16.32
N THR A 125 -12.35 14.03 -15.59
CA THR A 125 -11.08 14.56 -16.08
C THR A 125 -9.92 13.65 -15.62
N THR A 126 -8.70 13.94 -16.05
CA THR A 126 -7.51 13.34 -15.42
C THR A 126 -7.34 13.86 -13.99
N GLU A 127 -6.68 13.08 -13.13
CA GLU A 127 -6.48 13.40 -11.71
C GLU A 127 -5.67 14.69 -11.51
N ALA A 128 -4.70 14.96 -12.39
CA ALA A 128 -3.88 16.17 -12.36
C ALA A 128 -4.61 17.43 -12.84
N ASP A 129 -5.80 17.31 -13.43
CA ASP A 129 -6.49 18.44 -14.06
C ASP A 129 -7.01 19.44 -13.01
N THR A 130 -6.66 20.72 -13.18
CA THR A 130 -7.17 21.81 -12.33
C THR A 130 -8.45 22.44 -12.88
N MET A 131 -9.25 21.67 -13.63
CA MET A 131 -10.60 22.08 -14.02
C MET A 131 -11.41 22.25 -12.76
N HIS A 132 -11.78 23.49 -12.47
CA HIS A 132 -12.33 23.90 -11.21
C HIS A 132 -13.74 24.48 -11.44
N GLY A 133 -14.51 24.75 -10.38
CA GLY A 133 -15.98 24.66 -10.35
C GLY A 133 -16.71 25.21 -11.59
N ARG A 134 -16.36 26.42 -12.04
CA ARG A 134 -16.96 27.05 -13.24
C ARG A 134 -16.63 26.32 -14.55
N LEU A 135 -15.36 25.96 -14.76
CA LEU A 135 -14.94 25.25 -15.98
C LEU A 135 -15.53 23.84 -16.03
N LEU A 136 -15.61 23.15 -14.89
CA LEU A 136 -16.26 21.84 -14.81
C LEU A 136 -17.75 21.92 -15.13
N GLU A 137 -18.42 22.96 -14.64
CA GLU A 137 -19.83 23.22 -14.96
C GLU A 137 -20.03 23.53 -16.45
N GLU A 138 -19.17 24.36 -17.04
CA GLU A 138 -19.15 24.64 -18.48
C GLU A 138 -18.96 23.34 -19.28
N PHE A 139 -17.96 22.55 -18.92
CA PHE A 139 -17.64 21.27 -19.57
C PHE A 139 -18.80 20.28 -19.48
N TYR A 140 -19.32 20.06 -18.29
CA TYR A 140 -20.47 19.17 -18.05
C TYR A 140 -21.68 19.62 -18.87
N THR A 141 -21.99 20.92 -18.83
CA THR A 141 -23.13 21.49 -19.58
C THR A 141 -22.96 21.28 -21.07
N PHE A 142 -21.77 21.53 -21.61
CA PHE A 142 -21.47 21.33 -23.03
C PHE A 142 -21.69 19.87 -23.45
N VAL A 143 -21.15 18.93 -22.69
CA VAL A 143 -21.27 17.48 -22.95
C VAL A 143 -22.73 17.04 -22.82
N ARG A 144 -23.44 17.47 -21.77
CA ARG A 144 -24.84 17.07 -21.53
C ARG A 144 -25.78 17.43 -22.69
N HIS A 145 -25.58 18.57 -23.34
CA HIS A 145 -26.39 18.98 -24.50
C HIS A 145 -26.16 18.12 -25.76
N ARG A 146 -25.02 17.41 -25.83
CA ARG A 146 -24.62 16.59 -26.98
C ARG A 146 -24.69 15.09 -26.73
N VAL A 147 -25.05 14.66 -25.52
CA VAL A 147 -25.32 13.27 -25.16
C VAL A 147 -26.82 12.99 -25.25
N ASP A 148 -27.20 11.78 -25.68
CA ASP A 148 -28.61 11.35 -25.70
C ASP A 148 -29.34 11.69 -24.38
N GLY A 149 -30.46 12.40 -24.51
CA GLY A 149 -31.33 12.85 -23.42
C GLY A 149 -31.73 11.73 -22.44
N ARG A 150 -31.82 10.50 -22.93
CA ARG A 150 -32.28 9.32 -22.18
C ARG A 150 -31.19 8.64 -21.35
N LEU A 151 -29.92 8.95 -21.62
CA LEU A 151 -28.78 8.43 -20.86
C LEU A 151 -28.46 9.39 -19.72
N PRO A 152 -28.61 8.98 -18.45
CA PRO A 152 -28.14 9.76 -17.33
C PRO A 152 -26.64 10.04 -17.49
N LEU A 153 -26.24 11.27 -17.19
CA LEU A 153 -24.83 11.70 -17.19
C LEU A 153 -24.51 12.23 -15.81
N LEU A 154 -23.47 11.70 -15.20
CA LEU A 154 -22.96 12.14 -13.90
C LEU A 154 -21.53 12.68 -14.10
N LEU A 155 -21.16 13.72 -13.38
CA LEU A 155 -19.79 14.18 -13.27
C LEU A 155 -19.10 13.49 -12.08
N LYS A 156 -17.97 12.84 -12.32
CA LYS A 156 -17.09 12.36 -11.26
C LYS A 156 -15.91 13.31 -11.10
N PRO A 157 -15.82 14.06 -9.98
CA PRO A 157 -14.63 14.85 -9.67
C PRO A 157 -13.39 13.94 -9.65
N ALA A 158 -12.30 14.38 -10.27
CA ALA A 158 -11.10 13.58 -10.41
C ALA A 158 -10.17 13.65 -9.18
N ASN A 159 -10.26 14.73 -8.40
CA ASN A 159 -9.45 14.98 -7.22
C ASN A 159 -10.21 15.81 -6.16
N HIS A 160 -9.65 15.88 -4.94
CA HIS A 160 -10.23 16.60 -3.79
C HIS A 160 -10.46 18.10 -4.06
N GLY A 161 -9.65 18.75 -4.89
CA GLY A 161 -9.83 20.15 -5.26
C GLY A 161 -11.10 20.36 -6.06
N GLN A 162 -11.34 19.50 -7.06
CA GLN A 162 -12.59 19.50 -7.82
C GLN A 162 -13.80 19.19 -6.95
N GLU A 163 -13.70 18.21 -6.04
CA GLU A 163 -14.77 17.89 -5.09
C GLU A 163 -15.13 19.10 -4.23
N HIS A 164 -14.12 19.79 -3.69
CA HIS A 164 -14.30 20.94 -2.83
C HIS A 164 -15.03 22.08 -3.55
N GLU A 165 -14.54 22.47 -4.73
CA GLU A 165 -15.11 23.58 -5.48
C GLU A 165 -16.50 23.28 -6.03
N LEU A 166 -16.73 22.05 -6.52
CA LEU A 166 -18.04 21.63 -6.94
C LEU A 166 -19.03 21.66 -5.78
N GLY A 167 -18.62 21.48 -4.53
CA GLY A 167 -19.50 21.56 -3.35
C GLY A 167 -20.36 22.83 -3.27
N ALA A 168 -19.96 23.93 -3.91
CA ALA A 168 -20.74 25.16 -4.03
C ALA A 168 -21.85 25.12 -5.11
N ILE A 169 -21.80 24.15 -6.02
CA ILE A 169 -22.74 23.94 -7.13
C ILE A 169 -23.77 22.87 -6.73
N SER A 170 -25.04 23.09 -7.09
CA SER A 170 -26.14 22.16 -6.80
C SER A 170 -26.05 20.87 -7.63
N ASP A 171 -26.33 19.72 -7.00
CA ASP A 171 -26.43 18.40 -7.68
C ASP A 171 -27.51 18.36 -8.78
N VAL A 172 -28.50 19.26 -8.73
CA VAL A 172 -29.52 19.34 -9.80
C VAL A 172 -28.90 19.91 -11.08
N ARG A 173 -27.96 20.84 -10.94
CA ARG A 173 -27.31 21.51 -12.07
C ARG A 173 -26.18 20.68 -12.66
N VAL A 174 -25.37 20.08 -11.77
CA VAL A 174 -24.32 19.14 -12.12
C VAL A 174 -24.52 17.90 -11.26
N PRO A 175 -25.27 16.89 -11.74
CA PRO A 175 -25.37 15.58 -11.11
C PRO A 175 -23.99 14.96 -10.93
N ARG A 176 -23.70 14.43 -9.73
CA ARG A 176 -22.37 13.95 -9.37
C ARG A 176 -22.37 12.54 -8.82
N ILE A 177 -21.23 11.89 -8.96
CA ILE A 177 -20.89 10.65 -8.26
C ILE A 177 -19.43 10.71 -7.81
N LEU A 178 -19.15 10.37 -6.55
CA LEU A 178 -17.78 10.39 -6.02
C LEU A 178 -17.04 9.10 -6.37
N GLY A 179 -15.71 9.16 -6.45
CA GLY A 179 -14.88 7.99 -6.80
C GLY A 179 -15.11 6.80 -5.88
N HIS A 180 -15.16 7.02 -4.57
CA HIS A 180 -15.43 5.96 -3.60
C HIS A 180 -16.87 5.42 -3.67
N GLN A 181 -17.84 6.19 -4.17
CA GLN A 181 -19.21 5.70 -4.38
C GLN A 181 -19.28 4.80 -5.62
N LEU A 182 -18.58 5.21 -6.69
CA LEU A 182 -18.54 4.46 -7.94
C LEU A 182 -17.72 3.16 -7.82
N PHE A 183 -16.60 3.18 -7.06
CA PHE A 183 -15.64 2.07 -7.04
C PHE A 183 -15.46 1.40 -5.67
N GLY A 184 -15.88 2.01 -4.56
CA GLY A 184 -15.64 1.47 -3.22
C GLY A 184 -16.40 0.16 -2.92
N ASN A 185 -17.46 -0.12 -3.68
CA ASN A 185 -18.27 -1.34 -3.57
C ASN A 185 -18.04 -2.33 -4.71
N ARG A 186 -16.88 -2.28 -5.38
CA ARG A 186 -16.54 -3.29 -6.40
C ARG A 186 -16.74 -4.70 -5.84
N THR A 187 -17.48 -5.51 -6.60
CA THR A 187 -17.75 -6.91 -6.27
C THR A 187 -16.45 -7.71 -6.20
N ARG A 188 -15.48 -7.38 -7.05
CA ARG A 188 -14.19 -8.06 -7.12
C ARG A 188 -13.05 -7.04 -7.15
N THR A 189 -12.01 -7.28 -6.36
CA THR A 189 -10.83 -6.41 -6.27
C THR A 189 -9.57 -7.28 -6.28
N PRO A 190 -8.73 -7.17 -7.33
CA PRO A 190 -7.43 -7.83 -7.34
C PRO A 190 -6.50 -7.15 -6.34
N LEU A 191 -5.73 -7.94 -5.61
CA LEU A 191 -4.73 -7.41 -4.66
C LEU A 191 -3.31 -7.79 -5.12
N ASN A 192 -3.02 -9.08 -5.26
CA ASN A 192 -1.80 -9.59 -5.89
C ASN A 192 -2.17 -10.42 -7.12
N PRO A 193 -1.82 -9.95 -8.33
CA PRO A 193 -2.00 -10.71 -9.55
C PRO A 193 -1.21 -12.02 -9.53
N GLY A 194 -1.74 -13.03 -10.19
CA GLY A 194 -1.10 -14.34 -10.28
C GLY A 194 -2.05 -15.43 -10.73
N GLU A 195 -1.51 -16.61 -10.92
CA GLU A 195 -2.27 -17.80 -11.24
C GLU A 195 -1.86 -18.95 -10.33
N ALA A 196 -2.85 -19.69 -9.84
CA ALA A 196 -2.65 -20.88 -9.05
C ALA A 196 -3.62 -21.98 -9.49
N VAL A 197 -3.17 -23.22 -9.39
CA VAL A 197 -4.03 -24.40 -9.50
C VAL A 197 -4.05 -25.07 -8.14
N GLY A 198 -5.23 -25.18 -7.55
CA GLY A 198 -5.36 -25.67 -6.18
C GLY A 198 -6.77 -26.14 -5.85
N ARG A 199 -6.92 -26.76 -4.69
CA ARG A 199 -8.23 -27.17 -4.16
C ARG A 199 -8.84 -26.01 -3.39
N LEU A 200 -10.00 -25.52 -3.82
CA LEU A 200 -10.68 -24.44 -3.11
C LEU A 200 -11.23 -24.96 -1.77
N ARG A 201 -10.96 -24.25 -0.68
CA ARG A 201 -11.45 -24.54 0.67
C ARG A 201 -12.17 -23.31 1.18
N TYR A 202 -13.50 -23.34 1.17
CA TYR A 202 -14.31 -22.19 1.57
C TYR A 202 -14.81 -22.34 3.02
N PHE A 203 -14.38 -21.42 3.88
CA PHE A 203 -14.79 -21.35 5.28
C PHE A 203 -15.69 -20.13 5.49
N ARG A 204 -16.90 -20.35 6.01
CA ARG A 204 -17.86 -19.27 6.27
C ARG A 204 -17.56 -18.55 7.57
N THR A 205 -16.91 -19.23 8.51
CA THR A 205 -16.58 -18.69 9.83
C THR A 205 -15.15 -19.00 10.23
N LEU A 206 -14.61 -18.22 11.18
CA LEU A 206 -13.30 -18.52 11.78
C LEU A 206 -13.30 -19.86 12.51
N GLU A 207 -14.42 -20.24 13.14
CA GLU A 207 -14.57 -21.52 13.83
C GLU A 207 -14.43 -22.73 12.88
N GLU A 208 -15.08 -22.66 11.72
CA GLU A 208 -14.93 -23.67 10.66
C GLU A 208 -13.49 -23.79 10.18
N TYR A 209 -12.81 -22.66 9.98
CA TYR A 209 -11.40 -22.63 9.62
C TYR A 209 -10.53 -23.27 10.70
N THR A 210 -10.65 -22.85 11.96
CA THR A 210 -9.83 -23.35 13.07
C THR A 210 -9.99 -24.86 13.25
N ALA A 211 -11.20 -25.41 13.07
CA ALA A 211 -11.44 -26.84 13.15
C ALA A 211 -10.78 -27.66 12.02
N ALA A 212 -10.45 -27.02 10.89
CA ALA A 212 -9.92 -27.68 9.70
C ALA A 212 -8.49 -27.25 9.32
N ALA A 213 -7.90 -26.30 10.05
CA ALA A 213 -6.62 -25.66 9.71
C ALA A 213 -5.46 -26.67 9.62
N ASP A 214 -5.41 -27.65 10.53
CA ASP A 214 -4.40 -28.72 10.54
C ASP A 214 -4.44 -29.61 9.29
N GLY A 215 -5.58 -29.62 8.58
CA GLY A 215 -5.78 -30.38 7.35
C GLY A 215 -5.53 -29.58 6.07
N LEU A 216 -5.06 -28.33 6.16
CA LEU A 216 -4.72 -27.51 5.00
C LEU A 216 -3.33 -27.88 4.45
N GLY A 217 -3.26 -28.06 3.13
CA GLY A 217 -2.03 -28.36 2.41
C GLY A 217 -1.56 -27.19 1.55
N TRP A 218 -0.31 -27.27 1.09
CA TRP A 218 0.32 -26.26 0.21
C TRP A 218 -0.45 -26.00 -1.10
N SER A 219 -1.26 -26.96 -1.57
CA SER A 219 -2.04 -26.89 -2.79
C SER A 219 -3.47 -26.39 -2.58
N ASP A 220 -3.88 -26.09 -1.34
CA ASP A 220 -5.20 -25.53 -1.07
C ASP A 220 -5.26 -24.04 -1.48
N ILE A 221 -6.45 -23.56 -1.80
CA ILE A 221 -6.77 -22.13 -1.97
C ILE A 221 -7.77 -21.80 -0.87
N VAL A 222 -7.36 -20.98 0.09
CA VAL A 222 -8.18 -20.67 1.26
C VAL A 222 -9.08 -19.48 0.95
N ALA A 223 -10.39 -19.69 1.09
CA ALA A 223 -11.39 -18.67 0.88
C ALA A 223 -12.23 -18.48 2.15
N MET A 224 -12.38 -17.24 2.63
CA MET A 224 -13.21 -16.94 3.80
C MET A 224 -13.53 -15.44 3.90
N PRO A 225 -14.41 -15.00 4.82
CA PRO A 225 -14.68 -13.58 5.00
C PRO A 225 -13.43 -12.74 5.28
N CYS A 226 -12.63 -13.16 6.26
CA CYS A 226 -11.38 -12.51 6.62
C CYS A 226 -10.36 -13.58 7.04
N LEU A 227 -9.27 -13.71 6.29
CA LEU A 227 -8.18 -14.64 6.64
C LEU A 227 -7.53 -14.27 7.99
N PRO A 228 -7.24 -15.25 8.86
CA PRO A 228 -6.50 -14.98 10.08
C PRO A 228 -5.02 -14.74 9.79
N ASP A 229 -4.36 -14.07 10.71
CA ASP A 229 -2.94 -13.69 10.62
C ASP A 229 -1.97 -14.89 10.60
N ASP A 230 -2.40 -16.04 11.10
CA ASP A 230 -1.61 -17.28 11.20
C ASP A 230 -1.93 -18.31 10.12
N VAL A 231 -2.58 -17.90 9.02
CA VAL A 231 -2.85 -18.75 7.87
C VAL A 231 -1.58 -19.46 7.36
N PRO A 232 -1.60 -20.78 7.11
CA PRO A 232 -0.44 -21.49 6.58
C PRO A 232 -0.11 -21.05 5.15
N ARG A 233 1.10 -21.38 4.69
CA ARG A 233 1.46 -21.17 3.29
C ARG A 233 0.68 -22.13 2.39
N VAL A 234 -0.14 -21.55 1.51
CA VAL A 234 -1.06 -22.25 0.60
C VAL A 234 -0.92 -21.69 -0.83
N ALA A 235 -1.69 -22.19 -1.79
CA ALA A 235 -1.56 -21.82 -3.21
C ALA A 235 -2.22 -20.48 -3.56
N GLY A 236 -3.16 -19.98 -2.75
CA GLY A 236 -3.82 -18.70 -3.00
C GLY A 236 -4.83 -18.33 -1.92
N PHE A 237 -5.22 -17.06 -1.90
CA PHE A 237 -6.18 -16.51 -0.94
C PHE A 237 -7.37 -15.82 -1.61
N LEU A 238 -8.53 -15.92 -0.98
CA LEU A 238 -9.75 -15.22 -1.34
C LEU A 238 -10.47 -14.67 -0.10
N ASN A 239 -10.66 -13.35 -0.05
CA ASN A 239 -11.49 -12.72 0.97
C ASN A 239 -12.88 -12.40 0.41
N THR A 240 -13.95 -12.57 1.18
CA THR A 240 -15.29 -12.07 0.80
C THR A 240 -15.61 -10.73 1.45
N SER A 241 -15.01 -10.43 2.61
CA SER A 241 -15.12 -9.11 3.23
C SER A 241 -14.14 -8.11 2.60
N PRO A 242 -14.47 -6.80 2.63
CA PRO A 242 -13.52 -5.78 2.24
C PRO A 242 -12.25 -5.87 3.08
N GLY A 243 -11.12 -5.60 2.45
CA GLY A 243 -9.83 -5.50 3.09
C GLY A 243 -9.03 -4.34 2.53
N THR A 244 -7.77 -4.24 2.93
CA THR A 244 -6.86 -3.25 2.38
C THR A 244 -5.66 -3.93 1.72
N PRO A 245 -5.05 -3.31 0.70
CA PRO A 245 -3.78 -3.79 0.14
C PRO A 245 -2.63 -3.80 1.16
N LEU A 246 -2.77 -3.16 2.32
CA LEU A 246 -1.76 -3.14 3.39
C LEU A 246 -2.06 -4.12 4.52
N SER A 247 -3.08 -4.97 4.39
CA SER A 247 -3.38 -6.01 5.38
C SER A 247 -2.23 -7.02 5.49
N HIS A 248 -1.99 -7.55 6.71
CA HIS A 248 -0.93 -8.54 6.95
C HIS A 248 -1.03 -9.74 6.00
N THR A 249 -2.25 -10.25 5.77
CA THR A 249 -2.49 -11.37 4.87
C THR A 249 -2.20 -11.04 3.40
N ASN A 250 -2.40 -9.79 2.98
CA ASN A 250 -2.00 -9.34 1.65
C ASN A 250 -0.46 -9.26 1.50
N VAL A 251 0.22 -8.72 2.51
CA VAL A 251 1.69 -8.64 2.53
C VAL A 251 2.31 -10.04 2.54
N LEU A 252 1.73 -10.99 3.28
CA LEU A 252 2.13 -12.40 3.25
C LEU A 252 1.92 -13.03 1.86
N ALA A 253 0.77 -12.80 1.23
CA ALA A 253 0.48 -13.33 -0.11
C ALA A 253 1.49 -12.81 -1.15
N SER A 254 1.77 -11.51 -1.10
CA SER A 254 2.75 -10.84 -1.97
C SER A 254 4.14 -11.46 -1.77
N GLY A 255 4.61 -11.55 -0.52
CA GLY A 255 5.92 -12.14 -0.20
C GLY A 255 6.04 -13.63 -0.50
N TRP A 256 4.93 -14.39 -0.52
CA TRP A 256 4.92 -15.79 -0.95
C TRP A 256 4.78 -15.97 -2.46
N GLY A 257 4.47 -14.91 -3.19
CA GLY A 257 4.22 -14.93 -4.63
C GLY A 257 2.94 -15.67 -5.01
N ILE A 258 1.90 -15.59 -4.18
CA ILE A 258 0.62 -16.28 -4.40
C ILE A 258 -0.48 -15.29 -4.80
N PRO A 259 -1.43 -15.67 -5.67
CA PRO A 259 -2.54 -14.81 -6.04
C PRO A 259 -3.48 -14.56 -4.86
N ASN A 260 -3.95 -13.32 -4.73
CA ASN A 260 -5.04 -13.01 -3.82
C ASN A 260 -5.96 -11.88 -4.30
N ALA A 261 -7.21 -11.94 -3.85
CA ALA A 261 -8.25 -11.02 -4.23
C ALA A 261 -9.36 -10.92 -3.18
N ILE A 262 -10.15 -9.86 -3.27
CA ILE A 262 -11.45 -9.73 -2.60
C ILE A 262 -12.53 -10.09 -3.63
N VAL A 263 -13.41 -11.05 -3.32
CA VAL A 263 -14.51 -11.51 -4.16
C VAL A 263 -15.78 -11.57 -3.31
N ARG A 264 -16.55 -10.48 -3.32
CA ARG A 264 -17.76 -10.32 -2.49
C ARG A 264 -18.89 -11.24 -2.90
N ASP A 265 -18.95 -11.63 -4.18
CA ASP A 265 -19.95 -12.56 -4.71
C ASP A 265 -19.49 -14.03 -4.68
N LEU A 266 -18.42 -14.34 -3.93
CA LEU A 266 -17.84 -15.68 -3.91
C LEU A 266 -18.83 -16.74 -3.43
N GLU A 267 -19.64 -16.45 -2.41
CA GLU A 267 -20.63 -17.40 -1.89
C GLU A 267 -21.59 -17.87 -2.99
N ARG A 268 -22.09 -16.93 -3.80
CA ARG A 268 -22.93 -17.24 -4.98
C ARG A 268 -22.18 -18.10 -6.00
N MET A 269 -20.89 -17.84 -6.25
CA MET A 269 -20.09 -18.64 -7.18
C MET A 269 -19.86 -20.07 -6.65
N VAL A 270 -19.52 -20.19 -5.38
CA VAL A 270 -19.27 -21.47 -4.71
C VAL A 270 -20.52 -22.33 -4.71
N ASP A 271 -21.69 -21.74 -4.42
CA ASP A 271 -22.96 -22.46 -4.39
C ASP A 271 -23.46 -22.83 -5.80
N ALA A 272 -23.31 -21.93 -6.78
CA ALA A 272 -23.78 -22.16 -8.15
C ALA A 272 -22.96 -23.23 -8.89
N ASP A 273 -21.64 -23.19 -8.74
CA ASP A 273 -20.71 -24.06 -9.48
C ASP A 273 -20.14 -25.21 -8.62
N VAL A 274 -20.62 -25.37 -7.38
CA VAL A 274 -20.19 -26.40 -6.41
C VAL A 274 -18.66 -26.43 -6.26
N LEU A 275 -18.07 -25.27 -5.97
CA LEU A 275 -16.61 -25.09 -6.00
C LEU A 275 -15.91 -25.51 -4.70
N ASP A 276 -16.61 -25.60 -3.57
CA ASP A 276 -15.97 -25.95 -2.30
C ASP A 276 -15.48 -27.41 -2.34
N GLY A 277 -14.18 -27.60 -2.08
CA GLY A 277 -13.48 -28.86 -2.24
C GLY A 277 -13.11 -29.21 -3.69
N ALA A 278 -13.54 -28.43 -4.68
CA ALA A 278 -13.20 -28.66 -6.09
C ALA A 278 -11.77 -28.19 -6.40
N TRP A 279 -11.15 -28.84 -7.38
CA TRP A 279 -9.91 -28.35 -7.98
C TRP A 279 -10.23 -27.23 -8.95
N VAL A 280 -9.57 -26.09 -8.80
CA VAL A 280 -9.82 -24.90 -9.61
C VAL A 280 -8.52 -24.35 -10.18
N ARG A 281 -8.62 -23.73 -11.35
CA ARG A 281 -7.65 -22.74 -11.82
C ARG A 281 -8.12 -21.38 -11.34
N TYR A 282 -7.34 -20.78 -10.45
CA TYR A 282 -7.56 -19.48 -9.88
C TYR A 282 -6.63 -18.46 -10.56
N ARG A 283 -7.22 -17.45 -11.19
CA ARG A 283 -6.46 -16.37 -11.85
C ARG A 283 -6.91 -15.01 -11.34
N VAL A 284 -5.96 -14.19 -10.96
CA VAL A 284 -6.15 -12.80 -10.54
C VAL A 284 -5.41 -11.89 -11.53
N GLN A 285 -6.16 -11.02 -12.18
CA GLN A 285 -5.68 -9.96 -13.08
C GLN A 285 -6.30 -8.62 -12.67
N ASP A 286 -5.78 -7.52 -13.20
CA ASP A 286 -6.19 -6.16 -12.82
C ASP A 286 -7.68 -5.86 -13.09
N ASP A 287 -8.27 -6.54 -14.06
CA ASP A 287 -9.66 -6.37 -14.51
C ASP A 287 -10.52 -7.64 -14.37
N GLU A 288 -9.90 -8.79 -14.13
CA GLU A 288 -10.60 -10.08 -14.10
C GLU A 288 -10.12 -10.99 -12.97
N ILE A 289 -11.07 -11.59 -12.25
CA ILE A 289 -10.81 -12.63 -11.26
C ILE A 289 -11.66 -13.84 -11.61
N THR A 290 -11.01 -14.98 -11.89
CA THR A 290 -11.67 -16.21 -12.34
C THR A 290 -11.33 -17.40 -11.47
N LEU A 291 -12.34 -18.24 -11.27
CA LEU A 291 -12.25 -19.56 -10.66
C LEU A 291 -12.86 -20.55 -11.64
N VAL A 292 -12.01 -21.31 -12.32
CA VAL A 292 -12.45 -22.27 -13.34
C VAL A 292 -12.29 -23.68 -12.78
N PRO A 293 -13.39 -24.45 -12.57
CA PRO A 293 -13.29 -25.82 -12.06
C PRO A 293 -12.56 -26.73 -13.04
N LEU A 294 -11.78 -27.66 -12.50
CA LEU A 294 -11.08 -28.72 -13.22
C LEU A 294 -11.84 -30.03 -13.08
N THR A 295 -11.84 -30.83 -14.14
CA THR A 295 -12.57 -32.11 -14.17
C THR A 295 -11.92 -33.19 -13.31
N HIS A 296 -10.61 -33.09 -13.05
CA HIS A 296 -9.84 -34.06 -12.28
C HIS A 296 -8.77 -33.34 -11.45
N ALA A 297 -8.33 -34.00 -10.36
CA ALA A 297 -7.20 -33.55 -9.59
C ALA A 297 -5.93 -33.47 -10.47
N PRO A 298 -5.23 -32.33 -10.50
CA PRO A 298 -4.00 -32.19 -11.25
C PRO A 298 -2.85 -32.89 -10.53
N THR A 299 -1.86 -33.35 -11.30
CA THR A 299 -0.56 -33.71 -10.74
C THR A 299 0.21 -32.42 -10.48
N LEU A 300 0.50 -32.13 -9.21
CA LEU A 300 1.27 -30.96 -8.82
C LEU A 300 2.50 -31.40 -8.04
N ASP A 301 3.65 -30.79 -8.34
CA ASP A 301 4.87 -30.97 -7.55
C ASP A 301 4.85 -30.02 -6.35
N ALA A 302 5.13 -30.57 -5.17
CA ALA A 302 5.23 -29.74 -3.98
C ALA A 302 6.36 -28.72 -4.17
N PRO A 303 6.10 -27.43 -3.93
CA PRO A 303 7.10 -26.40 -4.09
C PRO A 303 8.24 -26.64 -3.09
N ALA A 304 9.47 -26.51 -3.57
CA ALA A 304 10.68 -26.77 -2.78
C ALA A 304 11.03 -25.57 -1.88
N TRP A 305 10.10 -25.12 -1.05
CA TRP A 305 10.25 -23.91 -0.22
C TRP A 305 11.51 -23.93 0.65
N HIS A 306 11.91 -25.11 1.14
CA HIS A 306 13.12 -25.29 1.95
C HIS A 306 14.45 -25.04 1.21
N GLN A 307 14.45 -24.89 -0.12
CA GLN A 307 15.67 -24.64 -0.91
C GLN A 307 16.06 -23.16 -0.94
N GLN A 308 15.10 -22.23 -0.79
CA GLN A 308 15.37 -20.80 -0.66
C GLN A 308 15.60 -20.45 0.81
N ARG A 309 16.82 -20.71 1.31
CA ARG A 309 17.21 -20.30 2.67
C ARG A 309 17.64 -18.84 2.66
N ILE A 310 16.91 -18.00 3.39
CA ILE A 310 17.35 -16.63 3.63
C ILE A 310 18.55 -16.68 4.56
N ARG A 311 19.71 -16.28 4.05
CA ARG A 311 20.93 -16.14 4.85
C ARG A 311 20.99 -14.74 5.42
N MET A 312 20.99 -14.65 6.74
CA MET A 312 21.27 -13.42 7.46
C MET A 312 22.77 -13.32 7.73
N GLU A 313 23.28 -12.10 7.80
CA GLU A 313 24.60 -11.90 8.40
C GLU A 313 24.52 -12.18 9.91
N PRO A 314 25.59 -12.74 10.52
CA PRO A 314 25.60 -12.99 11.95
C PRO A 314 25.44 -11.68 12.74
N PRO A 315 24.56 -11.65 13.75
CA PRO A 315 24.38 -10.47 14.59
C PRO A 315 25.65 -10.20 15.41
N LEU A 316 25.91 -8.93 15.68
CA LEU A 316 27.04 -8.50 16.49
C LEU A 316 26.63 -8.45 17.96
N LEU A 317 27.13 -9.42 18.73
CA LEU A 317 26.84 -9.59 20.16
C LEU A 317 27.92 -8.96 21.07
N GLU A 318 28.74 -8.07 20.52
CA GLU A 318 29.72 -7.28 21.28
C GLU A 318 29.01 -6.46 22.37
N ASP A 319 29.65 -6.26 23.52
CA ASP A 319 29.07 -5.49 24.61
C ASP A 319 29.02 -4.00 24.25
N VAL A 320 27.89 -3.60 23.67
CA VAL A 320 27.56 -2.22 23.29
C VAL A 320 26.45 -1.67 24.19
N PRO A 321 26.43 -0.35 24.47
CA PRO A 321 25.44 0.23 25.36
C PRO A 321 24.05 0.35 24.72
N ALA A 322 23.01 0.54 25.53
CA ALA A 322 21.78 1.11 25.01
C ALA A 322 22.05 2.55 24.52
N LEU A 323 21.53 2.90 23.35
CA LEU A 323 21.78 4.19 22.70
C LEU A 323 20.49 4.94 22.45
N TRP A 324 20.59 6.27 22.48
CA TRP A 324 19.51 7.14 22.04
C TRP A 324 19.31 6.96 20.52
N LEU A 325 18.06 6.95 20.07
CA LEU A 325 17.73 6.70 18.66
C LEU A 325 18.50 7.63 17.72
N HIS A 326 18.58 8.94 18.03
CA HIS A 326 19.30 9.92 17.20
C HIS A 326 20.82 9.67 17.04
N ARG A 327 21.40 8.78 17.85
CA ARG A 327 22.81 8.36 17.74
C ARG A 327 23.00 7.15 16.83
N LEU A 328 21.95 6.41 16.51
CA LEU A 328 22.02 5.25 15.63
C LEU A 328 22.05 5.70 14.16
N ARG A 329 22.64 4.86 13.32
CA ARG A 329 22.63 4.97 11.86
C ARG A 329 22.20 3.65 11.25
N ARG A 330 21.96 3.64 9.94
CA ARG A 330 21.61 2.41 9.22
C ARG A 330 22.58 1.24 9.47
N ALA A 331 23.87 1.53 9.60
CA ALA A 331 24.91 0.53 9.86
C ALA A 331 24.79 -0.17 11.22
N ASP A 332 23.99 0.35 12.16
CA ASP A 332 23.78 -0.25 13.48
C ASP A 332 22.74 -1.38 13.49
N ARG A 333 22.15 -1.72 12.32
CA ARG A 333 21.11 -2.76 12.20
C ARG A 333 21.55 -4.12 12.74
N ASP A 334 22.84 -4.46 12.61
CA ASP A 334 23.38 -5.76 13.04
C ASP A 334 23.62 -5.83 14.56
N ARG A 335 23.39 -4.71 15.28
CA ARG A 335 23.51 -4.59 16.74
C ARG A 335 22.17 -4.30 17.42
N TYR A 336 21.30 -3.51 16.80
CA TYR A 336 20.04 -3.02 17.40
C TYR A 336 18.78 -3.44 16.63
N GLY A 337 18.94 -4.10 15.49
CA GLY A 337 17.86 -4.48 14.57
C GLY A 337 17.45 -3.39 13.59
N THR A 338 16.71 -3.82 12.58
CA THR A 338 16.42 -3.00 11.39
C THR A 338 15.56 -1.79 11.71
N LYS A 339 14.49 -1.95 12.51
CA LYS A 339 13.60 -0.84 12.87
C LYS A 339 14.30 0.26 13.67
N ALA A 340 15.14 -0.12 14.63
CA ALA A 340 15.89 0.82 15.45
C ALA A 340 16.90 1.62 14.61
N ALA A 341 17.62 0.93 13.71
CA ALA A 341 18.58 1.56 12.81
C ALA A 341 17.88 2.52 11.82
N ASN A 342 16.73 2.14 11.25
CA ASN A 342 15.97 2.99 10.35
C ASN A 342 15.42 4.24 11.05
N LEU A 343 14.93 4.12 12.30
CA LEU A 343 14.50 5.28 13.08
C LEU A 343 15.67 6.19 13.46
N GLY A 344 16.83 5.63 13.77
CA GLY A 344 18.03 6.43 14.01
C GLY A 344 18.51 7.18 12.79
N GLU A 345 18.47 6.51 11.63
CA GLU A 345 18.74 7.14 10.34
C GLU A 345 17.74 8.27 10.04
N LEU A 346 16.46 8.08 10.38
CA LEU A 346 15.45 9.13 10.22
C LEU A 346 15.76 10.36 11.10
N HIS A 347 16.11 10.15 12.37
CA HIS A 347 16.58 11.25 13.24
C HIS A 347 17.79 11.96 12.62
N HIS A 348 18.76 11.21 12.08
CA HIS A 348 19.91 11.80 11.42
C HIS A 348 19.53 12.69 10.22
N VAL A 349 18.65 12.19 9.34
CA VAL A 349 18.16 12.92 8.16
C VAL A 349 17.50 14.23 8.56
N LEU A 350 16.67 14.20 9.61
CA LEU A 350 15.93 15.37 10.10
C LEU A 350 16.84 16.41 10.78
N ASP A 351 17.79 15.94 11.59
CA ASP A 351 18.68 16.80 12.36
C ASP A 351 19.78 17.42 11.49
N SER A 352 20.41 16.62 10.62
CA SER A 352 21.55 17.07 9.81
C SER A 352 21.11 17.89 8.61
N ARG A 353 19.95 17.56 8.02
CA ARG A 353 19.46 18.11 6.75
C ARG A 353 20.47 17.98 5.60
N THR A 354 21.37 17.00 5.67
CA THR A 354 22.42 16.79 4.65
C THR A 354 22.08 15.71 3.63
N ALA A 355 21.04 14.92 3.88
CA ALA A 355 20.64 13.84 2.97
C ALA A 355 20.07 14.39 1.66
N ASP A 356 20.38 13.76 0.53
CA ASP A 356 19.75 14.09 -0.74
C ASP A 356 18.37 13.43 -0.84
N LEU A 357 17.34 14.22 -0.54
CA LEU A 357 15.95 13.76 -0.60
C LEU A 357 15.31 13.92 -1.99
N THR A 358 16.09 14.28 -3.01
CA THR A 358 15.57 14.64 -4.33
C THR A 358 15.85 13.60 -5.43
N ALA A 359 16.61 12.54 -5.11
CA ALA A 359 17.06 11.54 -6.09
C ALA A 359 15.92 10.88 -6.90
N PHE A 360 14.76 10.62 -6.29
CA PHE A 360 13.59 10.12 -7.03
C PHE A 360 13.16 11.04 -8.18
N TYR A 361 13.19 12.35 -7.95
CA TYR A 361 12.85 13.35 -8.96
C TYR A 361 14.00 13.59 -9.95
N GLY A 362 15.23 13.23 -9.61
CA GLY A 362 16.36 13.24 -10.52
C GLY A 362 16.40 12.07 -11.51
N GLN A 363 15.53 11.06 -11.33
CA GLN A 363 15.50 9.89 -12.21
C GLN A 363 14.85 10.22 -13.56
N PRO A 364 15.47 9.83 -14.69
CA PRO A 364 14.90 10.08 -16.01
C PRO A 364 13.56 9.38 -16.25
N ARG A 365 12.60 10.14 -16.78
CA ARG A 365 11.25 9.65 -17.16
C ARG A 365 10.90 10.14 -18.57
N PRO A 366 11.37 9.45 -19.62
CA PRO A 366 11.16 9.87 -21.00
C PRO A 366 9.71 10.26 -21.30
N PRO A 367 9.47 11.36 -22.03
CA PRO A 367 10.47 12.19 -22.72
C PRO A 367 11.26 13.16 -21.81
N ARG A 368 10.98 13.18 -20.50
CA ARG A 368 11.65 14.07 -19.54
C ARG A 368 13.00 13.51 -19.10
N ALA A 369 13.99 14.39 -19.02
CA ALA A 369 15.31 14.05 -18.49
C ALA A 369 15.29 13.86 -16.96
N ASP A 370 14.37 14.53 -16.26
CA ASP A 370 14.13 14.46 -14.83
C ASP A 370 12.73 15.04 -14.49
N LEU A 371 12.38 15.08 -13.20
CA LEU A 371 11.13 15.62 -12.67
C LEU A 371 11.37 16.81 -11.71
N TYR A 372 12.53 17.47 -11.75
CA TYR A 372 12.83 18.57 -10.83
C TYR A 372 11.87 19.76 -11.00
N GLY A 373 11.38 20.02 -12.21
CA GLY A 373 10.35 21.03 -12.44
C GLY A 373 9.03 20.75 -11.70
N HIS A 374 8.66 19.47 -11.60
CA HIS A 374 7.50 19.04 -10.81
C HIS A 374 7.76 19.21 -9.31
N LEU A 375 8.94 18.81 -8.82
CA LEU A 375 9.32 19.00 -7.41
C LEU A 375 9.34 20.49 -7.03
N ALA A 376 9.93 21.33 -7.87
CA ALA A 376 9.95 22.78 -7.74
C ALA A 376 8.53 23.36 -7.55
N ALA A 377 7.58 22.94 -8.39
CA ALA A 377 6.19 23.34 -8.25
C ALA A 377 5.54 22.87 -6.94
N ARG A 378 5.86 21.66 -6.47
CA ARG A 378 5.35 21.11 -5.19
C ARG A 378 5.93 21.81 -3.96
N LEU A 379 7.18 22.26 -4.03
CA LEU A 379 7.85 23.02 -2.97
C LEU A 379 7.58 24.53 -3.06
N GLY A 380 6.86 25.00 -4.08
CA GLY A 380 6.55 26.42 -4.27
C GLY A 380 7.76 27.27 -4.72
N ALA A 381 8.77 26.66 -5.32
CA ALA A 381 10.03 27.31 -5.70
C ALA A 381 10.27 27.20 -7.22
N LYS A 382 9.67 28.10 -8.00
CA LYS A 382 9.87 28.15 -9.46
C LYS A 382 11.34 28.42 -9.79
N ASP A 383 11.83 27.75 -10.83
CA ASP A 383 13.19 27.90 -11.38
C ASP A 383 14.34 27.60 -10.38
N ALA A 384 14.05 26.87 -9.30
CA ALA A 384 15.05 26.46 -8.33
C ALA A 384 16.10 25.54 -8.95
N THR A 385 17.37 25.81 -8.66
CA THR A 385 18.49 24.94 -9.01
C THR A 385 18.42 23.62 -8.23
N GLY A 386 19.09 22.57 -8.70
CA GLY A 386 19.14 21.29 -7.97
C GLY A 386 19.70 21.40 -6.54
N ALA A 387 20.61 22.34 -6.29
CA ALA A 387 21.13 22.58 -4.93
C ALA A 387 20.08 23.24 -4.02
N GLU A 388 19.34 24.22 -4.53
CA GLU A 388 18.23 24.86 -3.80
C GLU A 388 17.11 23.85 -3.53
N LEU A 389 16.76 23.00 -4.51
CA LEU A 389 15.76 21.95 -4.33
C LEU A 389 16.14 20.96 -3.24
N ARG A 390 17.41 20.57 -3.12
CA ARG A 390 17.88 19.71 -2.02
C ARG A 390 17.67 20.36 -0.65
N SER A 391 18.04 21.64 -0.50
CA SER A 391 17.83 22.37 0.75
C SER A 391 16.34 22.51 1.07
N LEU A 392 15.53 22.92 0.09
CA LEU A 392 14.09 23.09 0.25
C LEU A 392 13.38 21.77 0.58
N ALA A 393 13.80 20.66 -0.03
CA ALA A 393 13.26 19.33 0.28
C ALA A 393 13.57 18.91 1.72
N ALA A 394 14.82 19.10 2.18
CA ALA A 394 15.21 18.80 3.55
C ALA A 394 14.43 19.66 4.57
N ASP A 395 14.29 20.96 4.31
CA ASP A 395 13.52 21.87 5.16
C ASP A 395 12.02 21.55 5.14
N PHE A 396 11.46 21.18 3.99
CA PHE A 396 10.07 20.76 3.86
C PHE A 396 9.82 19.49 4.70
N VAL A 397 10.67 18.47 4.59
CA VAL A 397 10.52 17.23 5.36
C VAL A 397 10.60 17.50 6.86
N ALA A 398 11.62 18.22 7.32
CA ALA A 398 11.78 18.59 8.72
C ALA A 398 10.65 19.50 9.26
N GLY A 399 9.97 20.23 8.38
CA GLY A 399 8.80 21.06 8.72
C GLY A 399 7.45 20.33 8.69
N VAL A 400 7.39 19.11 8.16
CA VAL A 400 6.15 18.31 8.09
C VAL A 400 6.13 17.21 9.15
N ILE A 401 7.27 16.55 9.40
CA ILE A 401 7.34 15.38 10.27
C ILE A 401 8.42 15.52 11.35
N ALA A 402 8.23 14.80 12.45
CA ALA A 402 9.27 14.49 13.43
C ALA A 402 9.24 12.99 13.76
N ALA A 403 10.22 12.50 14.51
CA ALA A 403 10.25 11.14 15.04
C ALA A 403 10.23 11.16 16.57
N PRO A 404 9.52 10.22 17.25
CA PRO A 404 9.55 10.15 18.72
C PRO A 404 10.97 9.94 19.24
N HIS A 405 11.28 10.62 20.36
CA HIS A 405 12.51 10.35 21.09
C HIS A 405 12.43 9.00 21.80
N GLY A 406 13.60 8.43 22.07
CA GLY A 406 13.69 7.12 22.67
C GLY A 406 15.11 6.56 22.63
N ILE A 407 15.22 5.33 23.10
CA ILE A 407 16.45 4.54 23.08
C ILE A 407 16.24 3.22 22.35
N ALA A 408 17.33 2.60 21.90
CA ALA A 408 17.34 1.23 21.44
C ALA A 408 18.25 0.37 22.33
N LEU A 409 17.78 -0.83 22.63
CA LEU A 409 18.49 -1.89 23.32
C LEU A 409 19.15 -2.81 22.30
N PRO A 410 20.45 -3.11 22.43
CA PRO A 410 21.17 -3.98 21.51
C PRO A 410 20.91 -5.46 21.76
N PHE A 411 21.20 -6.30 20.77
CA PHE A 411 21.14 -7.77 20.85
C PHE A 411 21.97 -8.33 22.00
N ALA A 412 23.09 -7.68 22.35
CA ALA A 412 23.96 -8.08 23.45
C ALA A 412 23.21 -8.15 24.80
N LEU A 413 22.24 -7.27 25.04
CA LEU A 413 21.43 -7.29 26.27
C LEU A 413 20.50 -8.51 26.31
N GLN A 414 19.83 -8.81 25.20
CA GLN A 414 19.01 -10.02 25.10
C GLN A 414 19.88 -11.27 25.28
N HIS A 415 21.03 -11.33 24.61
CA HIS A 415 21.95 -12.46 24.72
C HIS A 415 22.42 -12.68 26.17
N ARG A 416 22.79 -11.62 26.89
CA ARG A 416 23.13 -11.69 28.32
C ARG A 416 21.97 -12.19 29.18
N PHE A 417 20.75 -11.73 28.92
CA PHE A 417 19.56 -12.23 29.60
C PHE A 417 19.34 -13.72 29.33
N LEU A 418 19.34 -14.16 28.07
CA LEU A 418 19.11 -15.55 27.69
C LEU A 418 20.17 -16.51 28.25
N THR A 419 21.41 -16.03 28.41
CA THR A 419 22.52 -16.81 28.97
C THR A 419 22.59 -16.79 30.50
N SER A 420 21.81 -15.92 31.17
CA SER A 420 21.78 -15.83 32.63
C SER A 420 21.02 -16.97 33.33
N SER A 421 20.17 -17.70 32.60
CA SER A 421 19.29 -18.73 33.15
C SER A 421 19.49 -20.09 32.48
N PRO A 422 19.99 -21.11 33.22
CA PRO A 422 20.13 -22.46 32.69
C PRO A 422 18.80 -23.06 32.18
N ALA A 423 17.67 -22.69 32.79
CA ALA A 423 16.36 -23.16 32.37
C ALA A 423 15.97 -22.61 30.98
N VAL A 424 16.26 -21.32 30.73
CA VAL A 424 16.03 -20.69 29.43
C VAL A 424 16.91 -21.33 28.35
N GLN A 425 18.20 -21.55 28.65
CA GLN A 425 19.13 -22.24 27.73
C GLN A 425 18.67 -23.67 27.40
N GLN A 426 18.21 -24.43 28.39
CA GLN A 426 17.66 -25.77 28.16
C GLN A 426 16.39 -25.73 27.30
N GLY A 427 15.52 -24.75 27.52
CA GLY A 427 14.32 -24.55 26.70
C GLY A 427 14.65 -24.21 25.23
N LEU A 428 15.64 -23.34 25.00
CA LEU A 428 16.17 -23.06 23.66
C LEU A 428 16.74 -24.32 22.98
N GLY A 429 17.48 -25.14 23.73
CA GLY A 429 17.99 -26.42 23.22
C GLY A 429 16.88 -27.39 22.80
N LYS A 430 15.80 -27.50 23.59
CA LYS A 430 14.62 -28.31 23.22
C LYS A 430 13.94 -27.78 21.96
N LEU A 431 13.80 -26.46 21.83
CA LEU A 431 13.21 -25.84 20.64
C LEU A 431 14.05 -26.15 19.39
N LYS A 432 15.38 -26.01 19.49
CA LYS A 432 16.29 -26.35 18.42
C LYS A 432 16.14 -27.81 17.98
N MET A 433 16.10 -28.75 18.93
CA MET A 433 15.87 -30.15 18.61
C MET A 433 14.50 -30.40 17.95
N ALA A 434 13.45 -29.72 18.40
CA ALA A 434 12.13 -29.84 17.79
C ALA A 434 12.11 -29.37 16.32
N LEU A 435 12.83 -28.28 16.02
CA LEU A 435 12.99 -27.77 14.66
C LEU A 435 13.86 -28.68 13.77
N GLU A 436 14.96 -29.21 14.31
CA GLU A 436 15.84 -30.14 13.59
C GLU A 436 15.14 -31.46 13.23
N LEU A 437 14.19 -31.89 14.04
CA LEU A 437 13.41 -33.12 13.83
C LEU A 437 12.07 -32.88 13.09
N ASP A 438 11.79 -31.64 12.68
CA ASP A 438 10.50 -31.21 12.11
C ASP A 438 9.29 -31.72 12.95
N ALA A 439 9.41 -31.66 14.29
CA ALA A 439 8.41 -32.13 15.23
C ALA A 439 7.28 -31.12 15.42
N VAL A 440 6.46 -30.91 14.38
CA VAL A 440 5.40 -29.90 14.31
C VAL A 440 4.44 -29.99 15.51
N ASP A 441 4.04 -31.20 15.90
CA ASP A 441 3.09 -31.44 17.00
C ASP A 441 3.58 -30.95 18.37
N ALA A 442 4.90 -30.88 18.58
CA ALA A 442 5.50 -30.47 19.85
C ALA A 442 5.97 -29.01 19.84
N LEU A 443 6.11 -28.40 18.66
CA LEU A 443 6.73 -27.09 18.47
C LEU A 443 6.01 -26.01 19.28
N ASP A 444 4.68 -25.95 19.15
CA ASP A 444 3.87 -24.90 19.78
C ASP A 444 3.95 -24.96 21.31
N ALA A 445 3.88 -26.16 21.88
CA ALA A 445 3.99 -26.36 23.32
C ALA A 445 5.38 -25.93 23.85
N VAL A 446 6.46 -26.26 23.13
CA VAL A 446 7.82 -25.87 23.49
C VAL A 446 7.99 -24.35 23.42
N CYS A 447 7.50 -23.72 22.35
CA CYS A 447 7.49 -22.27 22.18
C CYS A 447 6.76 -21.57 23.33
N LEU A 448 5.51 -21.94 23.61
CA LEU A 448 4.70 -21.35 24.67
C LEU A 448 5.35 -21.50 26.06
N HIS A 449 5.93 -22.68 26.35
CA HIS A 449 6.66 -22.91 27.59
C HIS A 449 7.88 -21.98 27.71
N LEU A 450 8.66 -21.84 26.62
CA LEU A 450 9.85 -21.00 26.62
C LEU A 450 9.49 -19.50 26.75
N GLN A 451 8.40 -19.05 26.14
CA GLN A 451 7.88 -17.69 26.34
C GLN A 451 7.55 -17.42 27.81
N GLN A 452 6.88 -18.37 28.48
CA GLN A 452 6.58 -18.26 29.92
C GLN A 452 7.86 -18.25 30.76
N LEU A 453 8.85 -19.09 30.43
CA LEU A 453 10.15 -19.10 31.12
C LEU A 453 10.86 -17.74 31.01
N ILE A 454 10.89 -17.14 29.82
CA ILE A 454 11.49 -15.81 29.60
C ILE A 454 10.76 -14.75 30.40
N ARG A 455 9.42 -14.73 30.36
CA ARG A 455 8.61 -13.75 31.11
C ARG A 455 8.83 -13.83 32.62
N ASN A 456 9.00 -15.05 33.15
CA ASN A 456 9.15 -15.28 34.59
C ASN A 456 10.61 -15.26 35.08
N THR A 457 11.60 -15.23 34.18
CA THR A 457 13.01 -15.19 34.58
C THR A 457 13.35 -13.77 35.10
N PRO A 458 13.91 -13.63 36.31
CA PRO A 458 14.34 -12.34 36.83
C PRO A 458 15.36 -11.66 35.90
N MET A 459 15.21 -10.36 35.68
CA MET A 459 16.18 -9.59 34.92
C MET A 459 17.49 -9.47 35.71
N PRO A 460 18.66 -9.78 35.14
CA PRO A 460 19.95 -9.51 35.78
C PRO A 460 20.12 -8.03 36.14
N GLU A 461 20.71 -7.73 37.29
CA GLU A 461 20.79 -6.36 37.84
C GLU A 461 21.63 -5.41 36.95
N ASP A 462 22.66 -5.94 36.31
CA ASP A 462 23.48 -5.22 35.34
C ASP A 462 22.69 -4.87 34.07
N VAL A 463 21.85 -5.79 33.58
CA VAL A 463 20.96 -5.55 32.43
C VAL A 463 19.87 -4.54 32.79
N SER A 464 19.20 -4.69 33.94
CA SER A 464 18.15 -3.76 34.37
C SER A 464 18.70 -2.34 34.55
N ARG A 465 19.86 -2.19 35.19
CA ARG A 465 20.52 -0.90 35.39
C ARG A 465 20.90 -0.23 34.07
N GLN A 466 21.38 -1.01 33.09
CA GLN A 466 21.74 -0.48 31.78
C GLN A 466 20.51 0.02 31.00
N ILE A 467 19.37 -0.66 31.11
CA ILE A 467 18.10 -0.23 30.50
C ILE A 467 17.58 1.05 31.18
N THR A 468 17.47 1.06 32.51
CA THR A 468 16.85 2.17 33.23
C THR A 468 17.70 3.44 33.21
N SER A 469 19.03 3.33 33.23
CA SER A 469 19.95 4.49 33.17
C SER A 469 20.09 5.10 31.78
N ALA A 470 19.74 4.36 30.73
CA ALA A 470 19.77 4.87 29.36
C ALA A 470 18.62 5.85 29.06
N LEU A 471 17.51 5.75 29.81
CA LEU A 471 16.36 6.62 29.65
C LEU A 471 16.63 8.02 30.24
N PRO A 472 16.37 9.10 29.49
CA PRO A 472 16.48 10.46 30.01
C PRO A 472 15.54 10.66 31.21
N GLY A 473 16.09 11.00 32.37
CA GLY A 473 15.32 11.19 33.61
C GLY A 473 14.88 9.89 34.31
N GLY A 474 15.15 8.72 33.72
CA GLY A 474 14.75 7.42 34.24
C GLY A 474 13.30 7.02 33.90
N PRO A 475 12.92 5.77 34.20
CA PRO A 475 11.61 5.22 33.85
C PRO A 475 10.46 5.77 34.70
N ASP A 476 10.75 6.34 35.87
CA ASP A 476 9.74 6.80 36.85
C ASP A 476 9.38 8.30 36.67
N THR A 477 9.70 8.88 35.53
CA THR A 477 9.40 10.29 35.20
C THR A 477 7.90 10.57 35.04
N GLY A 478 7.05 9.53 35.06
CA GLY A 478 5.61 9.63 34.83
C GLY A 478 5.22 9.64 33.35
N ASN A 479 6.20 9.68 32.44
CA ASN A 479 5.96 9.60 31.00
C ASN A 479 5.53 8.18 30.62
N ARG A 480 4.50 8.08 29.78
CA ARG A 480 4.10 6.81 29.16
C ARG A 480 5.11 6.43 28.08
N LEU A 481 5.51 5.17 28.08
CA LEU A 481 6.46 4.60 27.12
C LEU A 481 5.79 3.58 26.20
N VAL A 482 6.39 3.39 25.03
CA VAL A 482 6.06 2.37 24.04
C VAL A 482 7.29 1.49 23.81
N VAL A 483 7.14 0.18 23.95
CA VAL A 483 8.22 -0.80 23.83
C VAL A 483 7.98 -1.68 22.60
N ARG A 484 8.88 -1.67 21.63
CA ARG A 484 8.68 -2.30 20.32
C ARG A 484 9.81 -3.25 19.96
N SER A 485 9.47 -4.30 19.20
CA SER A 485 10.44 -5.21 18.60
C SER A 485 11.35 -4.49 17.61
N SER A 486 12.60 -4.96 17.50
CA SER A 486 13.55 -4.59 16.45
C SER A 486 14.52 -5.76 16.26
N SER A 487 14.11 -6.79 15.53
CA SER A 487 14.94 -7.98 15.27
C SER A 487 15.87 -7.79 14.06
N ASN A 488 16.94 -8.58 13.97
CA ASN A 488 17.70 -8.77 12.73
C ASN A 488 16.99 -9.70 11.72
N ALA A 489 15.98 -10.45 12.17
CA ALA A 489 15.08 -11.23 11.32
C ALA A 489 13.78 -10.46 11.02
N GLU A 490 13.90 -9.16 10.78
CA GLU A 490 12.83 -8.28 10.30
C GLU A 490 13.26 -7.65 8.97
N ASP A 491 12.27 -7.45 8.07
CA ASP A 491 12.44 -6.76 6.79
C ASP A 491 13.55 -7.35 5.89
N LEU A 492 13.63 -8.68 5.85
CA LEU A 492 14.58 -9.40 4.99
C LEU A 492 14.00 -9.56 3.57
N PRO A 493 14.85 -9.57 2.52
CA PRO A 493 14.40 -9.88 1.16
C PRO A 493 13.69 -11.25 1.12
N GLY A 494 12.43 -11.25 0.69
CA GLY A 494 11.60 -12.46 0.62
C GLY A 494 11.02 -12.93 1.98
N PHE A 495 11.15 -12.15 3.05
CA PHE A 495 10.53 -12.44 4.35
C PHE A 495 10.09 -11.16 5.07
N SER A 496 8.77 -10.96 5.11
CA SER A 496 8.14 -9.90 5.89
C SER A 496 7.73 -10.42 7.26
N ALA A 497 8.27 -9.80 8.31
CA ALA A 497 7.89 -10.06 9.70
C ALA A 497 6.74 -9.14 10.18
N ALA A 498 5.94 -8.59 9.25
CA ALA A 498 4.82 -7.70 9.58
C ALA A 498 3.83 -8.41 10.54
N GLY A 499 3.59 -7.78 11.70
CA GLY A 499 2.70 -8.32 12.72
C GLY A 499 3.17 -9.61 13.41
N VAL A 500 4.45 -10.00 13.26
CA VAL A 500 4.97 -11.27 13.82
C VAL A 500 5.41 -11.16 15.29
N TYR A 501 5.90 -9.98 15.69
CA TYR A 501 6.47 -9.73 17.02
C TYR A 501 5.63 -8.74 17.83
N ASP A 502 5.74 -8.82 19.15
CA ASP A 502 4.92 -8.02 20.08
C ASP A 502 5.41 -6.55 20.13
N SER A 503 4.48 -5.65 20.39
CA SER A 503 4.75 -4.28 20.85
C SER A 503 3.82 -3.94 22.01
N VAL A 504 4.35 -3.30 23.05
CA VAL A 504 3.60 -2.89 24.23
C VAL A 504 3.44 -1.37 24.19
N THR A 505 2.19 -0.90 24.09
CA THR A 505 1.86 0.52 23.84
C THR A 505 1.64 1.34 25.12
N THR A 506 1.57 0.68 26.28
CA THR A 506 1.28 1.32 27.57
C THR A 506 2.24 0.78 28.62
N VAL A 507 3.25 1.57 28.95
CA VAL A 507 4.26 1.21 29.95
C VAL A 507 4.54 2.41 30.86
N HIS A 508 4.47 2.18 32.17
CA HIS A 508 4.71 3.18 33.22
C HIS A 508 5.68 2.66 34.29
N GLY A 509 6.74 3.43 34.55
CA GLY A 509 7.69 3.10 35.61
C GLY A 509 8.64 1.96 35.27
N ALA A 510 9.59 1.71 36.17
CA ALA A 510 10.67 0.74 35.94
C ALA A 510 10.18 -0.71 35.79
N ASP A 511 9.24 -1.13 36.64
CA ASP A 511 8.82 -2.53 36.69
C ASP A 511 8.06 -2.95 35.42
N GLU A 512 7.07 -2.15 35.00
CA GLU A 512 6.33 -2.41 33.75
C GLU A 512 7.26 -2.36 32.53
N LEU A 513 8.29 -1.50 32.55
CA LEU A 513 9.27 -1.43 31.48
C LEU A 513 10.06 -2.73 31.33
N LEU A 514 10.55 -3.28 32.43
CA LEU A 514 11.30 -4.53 32.41
C LEU A 514 10.41 -5.72 32.02
N ASP A 515 9.14 -5.71 32.43
CA ASP A 515 8.13 -6.67 32.00
C ASP A 515 7.87 -6.60 30.49
N ALA A 516 7.67 -5.39 29.96
CA ALA A 516 7.46 -5.15 28.54
C ALA A 516 8.67 -5.58 27.70
N VAL A 517 9.90 -5.29 28.15
CA VAL A 517 11.13 -5.75 27.47
C VAL A 517 11.19 -7.28 27.42
N ARG A 518 10.89 -7.98 28.54
CA ARG A 518 10.83 -9.45 28.56
C ARG A 518 9.74 -10.00 27.65
N GLN A 519 8.58 -9.33 27.59
CA GLN A 519 7.50 -9.71 26.67
C GLN A 519 7.95 -9.61 25.21
N VAL A 520 8.58 -8.49 24.81
CA VAL A 520 9.09 -8.30 23.45
C VAL A 520 10.16 -9.35 23.12
N TRP A 521 11.10 -9.62 24.03
CA TRP A 521 12.08 -10.70 23.83
C TRP A 521 11.44 -12.08 23.72
N ALA A 522 10.42 -12.38 24.51
CA ALA A 522 9.66 -13.63 24.42
C ALA A 522 8.89 -13.76 23.10
N SER A 523 8.44 -12.64 22.50
CA SER A 523 7.70 -12.66 21.24
C SER A 523 8.52 -13.22 20.07
N LEU A 524 9.86 -13.13 20.15
CA LEU A 524 10.77 -13.79 19.22
C LEU A 524 10.57 -15.31 19.18
N LEU A 525 9.96 -15.90 20.20
CA LEU A 525 9.79 -17.35 20.34
C LEU A 525 8.32 -17.75 20.34
N SER A 526 7.44 -16.88 19.79
CA SER A 526 6.06 -17.25 19.55
C SER A 526 5.98 -18.40 18.53
N PRO A 527 5.00 -19.32 18.66
CA PRO A 527 4.84 -20.41 17.70
C PRO A 527 4.82 -19.93 16.24
N ARG A 528 4.05 -18.85 15.98
CA ARG A 528 3.97 -18.21 14.66
C ARG A 528 5.33 -17.73 14.16
N SER A 529 6.06 -16.96 14.97
CA SER A 529 7.37 -16.41 14.58
C SER A 529 8.37 -17.52 14.26
N VAL A 530 8.41 -18.56 15.09
CA VAL A 530 9.32 -19.69 14.92
C VAL A 530 8.98 -20.48 13.64
N ARG A 531 7.70 -20.79 13.40
CA ARG A 531 7.26 -21.49 12.18
C ARG A 531 7.62 -20.71 10.92
N LEU A 532 7.28 -19.42 10.88
CA LEU A 532 7.54 -18.57 9.71
C LEU A 532 9.04 -18.48 9.39
N ARG A 533 9.90 -18.28 10.39
CA ARG A 533 11.35 -18.26 10.20
C ARG A 533 11.90 -19.61 9.78
N HIS A 534 11.46 -20.70 10.40
CA HIS A 534 11.89 -22.06 10.02
C HIS A 534 11.52 -22.38 8.56
N GLN A 535 10.31 -22.03 8.14
CA GLN A 535 9.84 -22.18 6.76
C GLN A 535 10.64 -21.33 5.77
N ALA A 536 11.08 -20.13 6.17
CA ALA A 536 11.96 -19.26 5.39
C ALA A 536 13.45 -19.68 5.44
N GLY A 537 13.79 -20.72 6.21
CA GLY A 537 15.16 -21.19 6.41
C GLY A 537 16.03 -20.26 7.25
N ILE A 538 15.42 -19.39 8.06
CA ILE A 538 16.09 -18.46 8.97
C ILE A 538 16.49 -19.22 10.24
N SER A 539 17.79 -19.16 10.56
CA SER A 539 18.40 -19.85 11.70
C SER A 539 17.90 -19.31 13.04
N LEU A 540 17.53 -20.21 13.96
CA LEU A 540 17.21 -19.86 15.35
C LEU A 540 18.44 -19.30 16.08
N ASP A 541 19.63 -19.85 15.81
CA ASP A 541 20.88 -19.49 16.50
C ASP A 541 21.36 -18.07 16.16
N ASP A 542 21.00 -17.59 14.96
CA ASP A 542 21.43 -16.29 14.43
C ASP A 542 20.33 -15.22 14.55
N THR A 543 19.21 -15.50 15.24
CA THR A 543 18.11 -14.53 15.40
C THR A 543 18.09 -13.91 16.80
N TYR A 544 18.14 -12.58 16.86
CA TYR A 544 18.09 -11.81 18.10
C TYR A 544 17.08 -10.67 18.02
N MET A 545 16.67 -10.18 19.17
CA MET A 545 15.68 -9.12 19.36
C MET A 545 16.31 -7.93 20.07
N GLY A 546 16.51 -6.86 19.31
CA GLY A 546 16.71 -5.52 19.86
C GLY A 546 15.35 -4.98 20.29
N VAL A 547 15.36 -3.90 21.07
CA VAL A 547 14.12 -3.30 21.58
C VAL A 547 14.18 -1.80 21.46
N ILE A 548 13.12 -1.20 20.94
CA ILE A 548 12.97 0.25 20.88
C ILE A 548 12.09 0.67 22.05
N ILE A 549 12.53 1.63 22.85
CA ILE A 549 11.75 2.24 23.93
C ILE A 549 11.55 3.70 23.55
N GLN A 550 10.33 4.07 23.22
CA GLN A 550 9.95 5.41 22.75
C GLN A 550 9.03 6.12 23.73
N GLU A 551 9.08 7.44 23.71
CA GLU A 551 8.03 8.26 24.30
C GLU A 551 6.71 8.01 23.60
N TYR A 552 5.65 7.86 24.40
CA TYR A 552 4.30 7.76 23.86
C TYR A 552 3.86 9.08 23.21
N VAL A 553 3.27 8.99 22.02
CA VAL A 553 2.70 10.12 21.30
C VAL A 553 1.18 9.97 21.28
N PRO A 554 0.41 10.82 22.00
CA PRO A 554 -1.03 10.89 21.84
C PRO A 554 -1.40 11.30 20.40
N ALA A 555 -2.32 10.56 19.78
CA ALA A 555 -2.72 10.78 18.40
C ALA A 555 -4.21 10.50 18.19
N ASP A 556 -4.85 11.36 17.40
CA ASP A 556 -6.27 11.26 17.02
C ASP A 556 -6.47 10.63 15.64
N LEU A 557 -5.38 10.48 14.89
CA LEU A 557 -5.35 9.82 13.59
C LEU A 557 -4.01 9.12 13.45
N GLY A 558 -4.04 7.86 13.03
CA GLY A 558 -2.84 7.08 12.73
C GLY A 558 -3.02 6.32 11.42
N GLY A 559 -1.91 5.87 10.85
CA GLY A 559 -1.98 5.19 9.57
C GLY A 559 -0.66 4.64 9.07
N VAL A 560 -0.77 4.08 7.87
CA VAL A 560 0.35 3.56 7.09
C VAL A 560 0.36 4.26 5.74
N LEU A 561 1.52 4.71 5.32
CA LEU A 561 1.79 5.29 4.02
C LEU A 561 2.74 4.36 3.26
N VAL A 562 2.38 4.04 2.01
CA VAL A 562 3.29 3.36 1.08
C VAL A 562 3.54 4.25 -0.12
N THR A 563 4.81 4.42 -0.50
CA THR A 563 5.19 5.36 -1.59
C THR A 563 4.96 4.82 -3.00
N CYS A 564 4.02 3.89 -3.15
CA CYS A 564 3.48 3.45 -4.45
C CYS A 564 1.97 3.20 -4.30
N ASN A 565 1.28 3.00 -5.42
CA ASN A 565 -0.05 2.39 -5.39
C ASN A 565 0.10 0.86 -5.40
N PRO A 566 -0.26 0.13 -4.32
CA PRO A 566 -0.08 -1.32 -4.26
C PRO A 566 -0.85 -2.10 -5.35
N THR A 567 -1.93 -1.50 -5.87
CA THR A 567 -2.82 -2.08 -6.90
C THR A 567 -2.44 -1.71 -8.34
N ARG A 568 -1.56 -0.73 -8.54
CA ARG A 568 -1.01 -0.32 -9.86
C ARG A 568 0.42 0.17 -9.65
N ARG A 569 1.31 -0.79 -9.43
CA ARG A 569 2.68 -0.55 -8.96
C ARG A 569 3.55 0.10 -10.04
N GLU A 570 3.19 -0.08 -11.31
CA GLU A 570 3.82 0.53 -12.47
C GLU A 570 3.63 2.06 -12.54
N ASP A 571 2.60 2.60 -11.88
CA ASP A 571 2.40 4.04 -11.78
C ASP A 571 3.20 4.63 -10.62
N PHE A 572 4.41 5.08 -10.91
CA PHE A 572 5.34 5.66 -9.95
C PHE A 572 4.87 7.00 -9.33
N ARG A 573 3.81 7.63 -9.85
CA ARG A 573 3.43 9.00 -9.43
C ARG A 573 2.72 9.03 -8.08
N ASN A 574 2.08 7.92 -7.70
CA ASN A 574 1.13 7.89 -6.60
C ASN A 574 1.74 7.37 -5.30
N VAL A 575 1.29 7.96 -4.20
CA VAL A 575 1.53 7.49 -2.82
C VAL A 575 0.19 7.10 -2.21
N TYR A 576 0.13 5.91 -1.66
CA TYR A 576 -1.06 5.34 -1.04
C TYR A 576 -1.02 5.52 0.47
N LEU A 577 -2.14 5.93 1.08
CA LEU A 577 -2.26 6.01 2.54
C LEU A 577 -3.52 5.30 3.00
N ASN A 578 -3.39 4.57 4.10
CA ASN A 578 -4.50 4.20 4.97
C ASN A 578 -4.42 5.01 6.25
N CYS A 579 -5.56 5.48 6.74
CA CYS A 579 -5.63 6.05 8.07
C CYS A 579 -6.93 5.67 8.78
N SER A 580 -6.80 5.47 10.08
CA SER A 580 -7.90 5.18 10.98
C SER A 580 -8.03 6.31 11.98
N PRO A 581 -9.20 6.98 12.05
CA PRO A 581 -9.48 7.95 13.11
C PRO A 581 -9.51 7.26 14.47
N GLY A 582 -9.12 8.00 15.51
CA GLY A 582 -9.02 7.50 16.88
C GLY A 582 -7.61 7.06 17.25
N SER A 583 -7.45 6.64 18.51
CA SER A 583 -6.17 6.18 19.02
C SER A 583 -5.76 4.90 18.29
N PRO A 584 -4.51 4.78 17.79
CA PRO A 584 -3.99 3.55 17.19
C PRO A 584 -4.19 2.30 18.08
N GLU A 585 -4.25 2.49 19.40
CA GLU A 585 -4.51 1.43 20.39
C GLU A 585 -5.93 0.84 20.31
N THR A 586 -6.89 1.63 19.83
CA THR A 586 -8.29 1.21 19.65
C THR A 586 -8.55 0.56 18.30
N VAL A 587 -7.60 0.63 17.36
CA VAL A 587 -7.71 0.09 15.98
C VAL A 587 -7.13 -1.34 15.87
N VAL A 588 -6.69 -1.92 17.00
CA VAL A 588 -5.84 -3.13 17.06
C VAL A 588 -6.59 -4.43 16.69
N ASP A 589 -7.92 -4.43 16.60
CA ASP A 589 -8.68 -5.66 16.29
C ASP A 589 -8.84 -5.96 14.79
N GLY A 590 -8.37 -5.07 13.90
CA GLY A 590 -8.45 -5.27 12.44
C GLY A 590 -9.88 -5.28 11.89
N THR A 591 -10.90 -4.99 12.72
CA THR A 591 -12.32 -4.97 12.31
C THR A 591 -12.73 -3.64 11.68
N THR A 592 -12.01 -2.57 12.02
CA THR A 592 -12.25 -1.24 11.49
C THR A 592 -11.52 -1.06 10.16
N LEU A 593 -12.27 -0.91 9.07
CA LEU A 593 -11.70 -0.60 7.77
C LEU A 593 -11.20 0.85 7.76
N PRO A 594 -9.93 1.11 7.38
CA PRO A 594 -9.40 2.46 7.34
C PRO A 594 -9.95 3.25 6.15
N LEU A 595 -9.88 4.57 6.27
CA LEU A 595 -9.97 5.48 5.14
C LEU A 595 -8.75 5.27 4.24
N GLN A 596 -8.95 5.32 2.92
CA GLN A 596 -7.90 5.05 1.94
C GLN A 596 -7.80 6.21 0.96
N TYR A 597 -6.58 6.68 0.73
CA TYR A 597 -6.28 7.82 -0.14
C TYR A 597 -5.15 7.50 -1.11
N LEU A 598 -5.20 8.14 -2.28
CA LEU A 598 -4.07 8.23 -3.21
C LEU A 598 -3.75 9.71 -3.41
N TYR A 599 -2.47 10.05 -3.35
CA TYR A 599 -1.97 11.38 -3.70
C TYR A 599 -0.90 11.26 -4.79
N ASN A 600 -1.02 12.07 -5.82
CA ASN A 600 -0.03 12.17 -6.89
C ASN A 600 1.05 13.17 -6.47
N THR A 601 2.26 12.68 -6.21
CA THR A 601 3.37 13.53 -5.72
C THR A 601 4.13 14.22 -6.84
N VAL A 602 3.86 13.89 -8.11
CA VAL A 602 4.51 14.49 -9.29
C VAL A 602 3.68 15.66 -9.80
N GLU A 603 2.46 15.38 -10.26
CA GLU A 603 1.56 16.36 -10.88
C GLU A 603 0.68 17.08 -9.86
N GLY A 604 0.51 16.50 -8.67
CA GLY A 604 -0.33 17.04 -7.60
C GLY A 604 -1.75 16.46 -7.65
N GLY A 605 -2.53 16.78 -6.61
CA GLY A 605 -3.88 16.25 -6.43
C GLY A 605 -3.92 14.99 -5.56
N GLY A 606 -5.12 14.67 -5.12
CA GLY A 606 -5.40 13.46 -4.34
C GLY A 606 -6.85 13.07 -4.45
N ARG A 607 -7.16 11.82 -4.14
CA ARG A 607 -8.53 11.29 -4.18
C ARG A 607 -8.79 10.30 -3.06
N THR A 608 -10.05 10.25 -2.66
CA THR A 608 -10.54 9.27 -1.69
C THR A 608 -10.88 7.98 -2.42
N VAL A 609 -10.18 6.90 -2.06
CA VAL A 609 -10.38 5.55 -2.62
C VAL A 609 -11.50 4.84 -1.88
N ALA A 610 -11.50 4.88 -0.55
CA ALA A 610 -12.52 4.26 0.28
C ALA A 610 -12.71 5.01 1.60
N LEU A 611 -13.96 5.02 2.11
CA LEU A 611 -14.30 5.64 3.40
C LEU A 611 -14.14 4.70 4.60
N GLY A 612 -13.84 3.42 4.36
CA GLY A 612 -13.75 2.40 5.40
C GLY A 612 -15.00 2.37 6.29
N SER A 613 -14.80 2.12 7.58
CA SER A 613 -15.86 2.09 8.58
C SER A 613 -16.30 3.48 9.05
N SER A 614 -15.61 4.56 8.64
CA SER A 614 -15.93 5.94 9.06
C SER A 614 -17.28 6.42 8.50
N GLY A 615 -17.63 5.99 7.29
CA GLY A 615 -18.81 6.46 6.55
C GLY A 615 -18.79 7.93 6.15
N ARG A 616 -17.78 8.70 6.59
CA ARG A 616 -17.54 10.10 6.24
C ARG A 616 -16.06 10.33 5.96
N ASP A 617 -15.78 11.20 5.00
CA ASP A 617 -14.43 11.59 4.63
C ASP A 617 -13.83 12.57 5.66
N LEU A 618 -12.50 12.70 5.64
CA LEU A 618 -11.77 13.64 6.48
C LEU A 618 -11.97 15.09 6.02
N PRO A 619 -11.87 16.08 6.94
CA PRO A 619 -11.90 17.49 6.60
C PRO A 619 -10.83 17.86 5.57
N VAL A 620 -11.11 18.87 4.73
CA VAL A 620 -10.20 19.37 3.69
C VAL A 620 -8.80 19.67 4.26
N GLY A 621 -8.72 20.43 5.35
CA GLY A 621 -7.43 20.77 5.96
C GLY A 621 -6.63 19.56 6.46
N THR A 622 -7.29 18.47 6.84
CA THR A 622 -6.62 17.21 7.18
C THR A 622 -6.10 16.51 5.93
N ARG A 623 -6.90 16.46 4.85
CA ARG A 623 -6.48 15.89 3.57
C ARG A 623 -5.29 16.65 2.96
N ASP A 624 -5.25 17.98 3.10
CA ASP A 624 -4.10 18.78 2.68
C ASP A 624 -2.82 18.45 3.46
N LYS A 625 -2.93 18.22 4.77
CA LYS A 625 -1.82 17.73 5.60
C LYS A 625 -1.36 16.34 5.16
N LEU A 626 -2.29 15.43 4.83
CA LEU A 626 -1.96 14.10 4.30
C LEU A 626 -1.28 14.17 2.93
N ALA A 627 -1.66 15.11 2.06
CA ALA A 627 -0.97 15.34 0.79
C ALA A 627 0.49 15.79 1.01
N ARG A 628 0.74 16.64 2.02
CA ARG A 628 2.10 17.02 2.41
C ARG A 628 2.89 15.83 2.96
N LEU A 629 2.27 14.99 3.79
CA LEU A 629 2.87 13.75 4.29
C LEU A 629 3.19 12.79 3.13
N ALA A 630 2.32 12.69 2.12
CA ALA A 630 2.55 11.89 0.91
C ALA A 630 3.82 12.33 0.17
N LEU A 631 3.98 13.64 -0.04
CA LEU A 631 5.19 14.21 -0.62
C LEU A 631 6.43 13.94 0.26
N THR A 632 6.31 14.09 1.58
CA THR A 632 7.39 13.76 2.53
C THR A 632 7.82 12.30 2.42
N GLY A 633 6.87 11.36 2.32
CA GLY A 633 7.18 9.94 2.10
C GLY A 633 7.98 9.73 0.82
N ARG A 634 7.58 10.38 -0.29
CA ARG A 634 8.32 10.33 -1.55
C ARG A 634 9.73 10.92 -1.45
N LEU A 635 9.91 11.99 -0.69
CA LEU A 635 11.23 12.60 -0.47
C LEU A 635 12.14 11.70 0.37
N LEU A 636 11.58 11.05 1.41
CA LEU A 636 12.32 10.06 2.20
C LEU A 636 12.70 8.82 1.37
N GLN A 637 11.89 8.43 0.38
CA GLN A 637 12.21 7.35 -0.56
C GLN A 637 13.58 7.54 -1.21
N SER A 638 13.91 8.76 -1.65
CA SER A 638 15.20 9.08 -2.25
C SER A 638 16.41 8.65 -1.40
N HIS A 639 16.28 8.63 -0.05
CA HIS A 639 17.34 8.25 0.88
C HIS A 639 17.24 6.80 1.35
N PHE A 640 16.03 6.33 1.66
CA PHE A 640 15.82 5.03 2.29
C PHE A 640 15.76 3.86 1.30
N SER A 641 15.61 4.12 0.00
CA SER A 641 15.44 3.08 -1.04
C SER A 641 16.74 2.41 -1.52
N GLU A 642 17.81 2.47 -0.72
CA GLU A 642 19.11 1.82 -0.97
C GLU A 642 19.66 2.11 -2.39
N THR A 643 19.72 1.09 -3.24
CA THR A 643 20.32 1.13 -4.58
C THR A 643 19.32 1.51 -5.68
N ASP A 644 18.02 1.34 -5.44
CA ASP A 644 16.98 1.61 -6.41
C ASP A 644 16.01 2.66 -5.86
N VAL A 645 16.15 3.89 -6.31
CA VAL A 645 15.33 5.02 -5.87
C VAL A 645 13.83 4.81 -6.15
N ASP A 646 13.46 3.89 -7.04
CA ASP A 646 12.06 3.53 -7.31
C ASP A 646 11.48 2.54 -6.31
N HIS A 647 12.33 1.89 -5.50
CA HIS A 647 11.86 0.95 -4.51
C HIS A 647 11.00 1.67 -3.46
N PRO A 648 9.74 1.27 -3.25
CA PRO A 648 8.83 1.99 -2.37
C PRO A 648 9.19 1.82 -0.89
N LEU A 649 8.71 2.76 -0.07
CA LEU A 649 8.77 2.69 1.38
C LEU A 649 7.41 2.35 1.99
N ASP A 650 7.45 1.76 3.17
CA ASP A 650 6.34 1.56 4.10
C ASP A 650 6.63 2.34 5.39
N ILE A 651 5.74 3.29 5.70
CA ILE A 651 5.92 4.28 6.77
C ILE A 651 4.69 4.26 7.68
N GLU A 652 4.91 3.97 8.96
CA GLU A 652 3.89 4.12 10.00
C GLU A 652 3.97 5.53 10.59
N TRP A 653 2.81 6.17 10.72
CA TRP A 653 2.72 7.55 11.15
C TRP A 653 1.54 7.78 12.08
N LEU A 654 1.71 8.78 12.95
CA LEU A 654 0.72 9.31 13.86
C LEU A 654 0.54 10.80 13.59
N MET A 655 -0.67 11.30 13.77
CA MET A 655 -0.98 12.72 13.72
C MET A 655 -1.58 13.16 15.06
N THR A 656 -0.93 14.14 15.69
CA THR A 656 -1.39 14.72 16.96
C THR A 656 -2.68 15.52 16.76
N ASP A 657 -3.31 15.93 17.87
CA ASP A 657 -4.46 16.84 17.90
C ASP A 657 -4.16 18.21 17.24
N GLN A 658 -2.92 18.71 17.37
CA GLN A 658 -2.42 19.91 16.67
C GLN A 658 -2.19 19.65 15.17
N GLY A 659 -2.25 18.38 14.76
CA GLY A 659 -2.03 17.90 13.41
C GLY A 659 -0.56 17.96 12.99
N ASP A 660 0.34 17.67 13.93
CA ASP A 660 1.75 17.40 13.64
C ASP A 660 1.95 15.90 13.40
N PHE A 661 2.78 15.56 12.43
CA PHE A 661 3.07 14.15 12.16
C PHE A 661 4.25 13.64 13.00
N ARG A 662 4.13 12.41 13.48
CA ARG A 662 5.20 11.62 14.08
C ARG A 662 5.36 10.33 13.29
N LEU A 663 6.50 10.15 12.63
CA LEU A 663 6.84 8.88 12.00
C LEU A 663 7.36 7.94 13.07
N VAL A 664 6.68 6.81 13.22
CA VAL A 664 6.97 5.85 14.27
C VAL A 664 7.68 4.60 13.73
N GLN A 665 7.66 4.40 12.42
CA GLN A 665 8.45 3.39 11.71
C GLN A 665 8.66 3.83 10.25
N ILE A 666 9.80 3.46 9.68
CA ILE A 666 10.12 3.63 8.25
C ILE A 666 10.94 2.44 7.79
N ARG A 667 10.58 1.85 6.65
CA ARG A 667 11.29 0.71 6.06
C ARG A 667 11.04 0.62 4.56
N PRO A 668 11.90 -0.08 3.80
CA PRO A 668 11.57 -0.54 2.46
C PRO A 668 10.27 -1.34 2.45
N TYR A 669 9.41 -1.14 1.46
CA TYR A 669 8.18 -1.91 1.30
C TYR A 669 8.51 -3.25 0.64
N ALA A 670 8.45 -4.32 1.43
CA ALA A 670 8.67 -5.69 0.95
C ALA A 670 7.54 -6.11 0.01
N LEU A 671 7.90 -6.41 -1.25
CA LEU A 671 6.99 -6.90 -2.29
C LEU A 671 6.78 -8.40 -2.18
#